data_AF-A0A812K0V4-F1
#
_entry.id   AF-A0A812K0V4-F1
#
_cell.length_a   1.000
_cell.length_b   1.000
_cell.length_c   1.000
_cell.angle_alpha   90.00
_cell.angle_beta   90.00
_cell.angle_gamma   90.00
#
_symmetry.space_group_name_H-M   'P 1'
#
loop_
_entity.id
_entity.type
_entity.pdbx_description
1 polymer ?
#
loop_
_entity_poly.entity_id
_entity_poly.type
_entity_poly.pdbx_seq_one_letter_code
_entity_poly.pdbx_strand_id
1 'polypeptide(L)'
;MRRARILGLWLLAARACANACDDGECEQPDATGLVQVTRKAKANANEAAPTTPDFGPNVIVLEPGVASSAIEDRLQSLYEQYISWDEDAQFGDHRTAILLKPGEHQVDVNLWYYSGVHGLGVSPEDVIVKPGLRGEGLRVEQQPPSYPGGPLLPNTNTFWRTIENVHVAQGKLDFFVSQAAPLRSVKVDGNLHLSAGGSDWTSGGALMNSDVSGSIVTGTQQQWYTRGTLMRPYDHPAGQGSYACISCVDRESGLPFYDSWNFEQHQPDQTWHSGLTYMGAPEVFAEKPYIFFQEGQYKLRIPEVLEKHAGPDWQSGSTVGFDKVFVTKAKTTAAQINTAIAAGKHIVFTPAVYYLDEPIVVNHPNTVLLGLGFATLIPQKLPIFIGRGVIEVGNVDGVRLAGVFVQAGPMDSPDFSKAVGALVRWGKPEEPYAGTKSNPGFIYDFIARVGGPDHEPSGVGNMLEIHNGWVIGDNLWLWKADHCVSNSGALCIPQRYVNHCLVVNAENVHMYGLMAEHANDDIVVWNGEKGKTFFFQSEFKYTQGEVSKPWTWQKVPHAVSYRVNAVDHEAVAFGIYAVVLAEWADDDKTPMANVWMQGGFSAIAVKDTSTYRYGFKDISTLNWNGAWPVESRINCKAWAGSTGSCLDSGVATPR
;
A
#
# COMPACT_ATOMS: atom_id res chain seq x y z
N MET A 1 -42.08 -55.17 -0.55
CA MET A 1 -43.04 -56.17 -1.11
C MET A 1 -43.91 -55.48 -2.18
N ARG A 2 -44.81 -56.21 -2.86
CA ARG A 2 -45.72 -55.73 -3.95
C ARG A 2 -46.53 -54.48 -3.54
N ARG A 3 -47.02 -53.58 -4.42
CA ARG A 3 -47.82 -53.74 -5.68
C ARG A 3 -47.42 -52.62 -6.69
N ALA A 4 -47.11 -52.89 -7.97
CA ALA A 4 -47.98 -53.03 -9.17
C ALA A 4 -48.67 -51.71 -9.64
N ARG A 5 -48.93 -51.42 -10.94
CA ARG A 5 -48.39 -51.69 -12.31
C ARG A 5 -49.50 -51.24 -13.31
N ILE A 6 -49.14 -50.89 -14.57
CA ILE A 6 -50.03 -50.70 -15.76
C ILE A 6 -50.94 -49.43 -15.69
N LEU A 7 -51.10 -48.57 -16.71
CA LEU A 7 -50.50 -48.37 -18.05
C LEU A 7 -50.17 -46.84 -18.21
N GLY A 8 -50.13 -46.10 -19.34
CA GLY A 8 -50.32 -46.33 -20.79
C GLY A 8 -50.52 -45.00 -21.57
N LEU A 9 -50.50 -45.06 -22.92
CA LEU A 9 -50.71 -43.94 -23.89
C LEU A 9 -49.61 -42.83 -23.86
N TRP A 10 -48.99 -42.35 -24.96
CA TRP A 10 -48.98 -42.71 -26.40
C TRP A 10 -47.53 -42.66 -26.95
N LEU A 11 -47.19 -43.52 -27.92
CA LEU A 11 -46.08 -43.29 -28.87
C LEU A 11 -46.67 -42.85 -30.20
N LEU A 12 -46.41 -41.62 -30.68
CA LEU A 12 -46.67 -41.23 -32.09
C LEU A 12 -46.03 -39.88 -32.52
N ALA A 13 -44.71 -39.71 -32.31
CA ALA A 13 -43.99 -38.52 -32.78
C ALA A 13 -42.55 -38.76 -33.33
N ALA A 14 -42.07 -40.01 -33.33
CA ALA A 14 -40.65 -40.32 -33.57
C ALA A 14 -40.38 -40.98 -34.94
N ARG A 15 -40.78 -40.34 -36.06
CA ARG A 15 -40.44 -40.84 -37.41
C ARG A 15 -40.48 -39.84 -38.58
N ALA A 16 -40.04 -38.60 -38.35
CA ALA A 16 -39.91 -37.60 -39.43
C ALA A 16 -38.81 -36.53 -39.16
N CYS A 17 -37.55 -36.95 -39.00
CA CYS A 17 -36.36 -36.10 -39.19
C CYS A 17 -35.11 -36.99 -39.23
N ALA A 18 -34.84 -37.59 -40.39
CA ALA A 18 -33.65 -38.40 -40.64
C ALA A 18 -33.13 -38.10 -42.05
N ASN A 19 -32.49 -36.93 -42.20
CA ASN A 19 -31.54 -36.55 -43.25
C ASN A 19 -31.03 -35.13 -42.96
N ALA A 20 -29.77 -34.85 -43.32
CA ALA A 20 -29.07 -33.56 -43.19
C ALA A 20 -28.87 -33.02 -41.74
N CYS A 21 -27.83 -33.54 -41.08
CA CYS A 21 -26.96 -32.82 -40.15
C CYS A 21 -25.62 -33.58 -40.02
N ASP A 22 -24.67 -33.25 -40.90
CA ASP A 22 -23.23 -33.39 -40.58
C ASP A 22 -22.78 -32.09 -39.90
N ASP A 23 -21.70 -32.15 -39.11
CA ASP A 23 -21.00 -31.00 -38.48
C ASP A 23 -21.84 -30.03 -37.61
N GLY A 24 -22.32 -30.49 -36.45
CA GLY A 24 -22.72 -29.57 -35.35
C GLY A 24 -23.65 -30.16 -34.28
N GLU A 25 -23.41 -29.80 -33.02
CA GLU A 25 -24.31 -30.13 -31.90
C GLU A 25 -25.54 -29.19 -31.89
N CYS A 26 -26.72 -29.72 -31.56
CA CYS A 26 -27.95 -28.93 -31.45
C CYS A 26 -28.33 -28.71 -29.98
N GLU A 27 -28.21 -27.47 -29.49
CA GLU A 27 -28.78 -27.07 -28.20
C GLU A 27 -30.30 -26.82 -28.30
N GLN A 28 -31.00 -27.03 -27.18
CA GLN A 28 -32.40 -26.65 -27.01
C GLN A 28 -32.47 -25.19 -26.50
N PRO A 29 -33.46 -24.38 -26.93
CA PRO A 29 -33.59 -23.00 -26.45
C PRO A 29 -34.14 -22.95 -25.01
N ASP A 30 -33.60 -22.05 -24.19
CA ASP A 30 -34.19 -21.67 -22.91
C ASP A 30 -35.05 -20.38 -23.02
N ALA A 31 -35.66 -19.96 -21.92
CA ALA A 31 -36.79 -19.04 -21.92
C ALA A 31 -36.40 -17.55 -21.73
N THR A 32 -35.32 -17.07 -22.35
CA THR A 32 -35.00 -15.62 -22.38
C THR A 32 -34.87 -15.07 -23.82
N GLY A 33 -35.81 -14.21 -24.21
CA GLY A 33 -36.01 -13.79 -25.60
C GLY A 33 -35.06 -12.68 -26.10
N LEU A 34 -33.76 -12.94 -26.19
CA LEU A 34 -32.77 -12.02 -26.80
C LEU A 34 -31.91 -12.72 -27.87
N VAL A 35 -32.00 -12.26 -29.12
CA VAL A 35 -31.30 -12.85 -30.26
C VAL A 35 -29.92 -12.22 -30.44
N GLN A 36 -28.84 -12.95 -30.11
CA GLN A 36 -27.49 -12.56 -30.54
C GLN A 36 -27.21 -13.00 -31.99
N VAL A 37 -26.92 -12.05 -32.87
CA VAL A 37 -26.53 -12.33 -34.26
C VAL A 37 -25.00 -12.47 -34.36
N THR A 38 -24.47 -13.67 -34.13
CA THR A 38 -23.03 -13.95 -34.28
C THR A 38 -22.72 -14.52 -35.68
N ARG A 39 -22.07 -13.71 -36.54
CA ARG A 39 -21.55 -14.18 -37.83
C ARG A 39 -20.20 -14.89 -37.65
N LYS A 40 -20.20 -16.21 -37.47
CA LYS A 40 -18.96 -17.01 -37.55
C LYS A 40 -18.44 -17.07 -38.99
N ALA A 41 -17.38 -16.33 -39.29
CA ALA A 41 -16.55 -16.56 -40.47
C ALA A 41 -15.58 -17.72 -40.22
N LYS A 42 -15.38 -18.62 -41.19
CA LYS A 42 -14.33 -19.64 -41.11
C LYS A 42 -12.97 -18.98 -41.36
N ALA A 43 -12.13 -18.91 -40.34
CA ALA A 43 -10.74 -18.50 -40.47
C ALA A 43 -9.89 -19.66 -41.00
N ASN A 44 -9.02 -19.40 -41.98
CA ASN A 44 -7.96 -20.33 -42.35
C ASN A 44 -6.86 -20.30 -41.28
N ALA A 45 -6.23 -21.44 -41.02
CA ALA A 45 -5.08 -21.52 -40.13
C ALA A 45 -3.85 -20.89 -40.80
N ASN A 46 -3.52 -19.68 -40.39
CA ASN A 46 -2.21 -19.03 -40.58
C ASN A 46 -1.65 -18.66 -39.19
N GLU A 47 -0.36 -18.33 -39.15
CA GLU A 47 0.49 -18.19 -37.96
C GLU A 47 -0.17 -17.46 -36.77
N ALA A 48 -0.05 -18.05 -35.57
CA ALA A 48 -0.65 -17.53 -34.36
C ALA A 48 0.05 -16.24 -33.89
N ALA A 49 -0.64 -15.10 -33.99
CA ALA A 49 -0.17 -13.83 -33.46
C ALA A 49 -0.04 -13.88 -31.92
N PRO A 50 1.11 -13.50 -31.34
CA PRO A 50 1.35 -13.63 -29.91
C PRO A 50 0.84 -12.45 -29.06
N THR A 51 0.52 -12.75 -27.80
CA THR A 51 0.69 -11.85 -26.63
C THR A 51 -0.15 -10.57 -26.51
N THR A 52 -1.49 -10.67 -26.65
CA THR A 52 -2.37 -9.91 -25.75
C THR A 52 -2.56 -10.73 -24.46
N PRO A 53 -2.08 -10.28 -23.29
CA PRO A 53 -2.37 -10.96 -22.03
C PRO A 53 -3.83 -10.74 -21.65
N ASP A 54 -4.52 -11.82 -21.28
CA ASP A 54 -5.77 -11.70 -20.56
C ASP A 54 -5.46 -11.24 -19.12
N PHE A 55 -5.97 -10.09 -18.70
CA PHE A 55 -5.83 -9.55 -17.33
C PHE A 55 -7.06 -9.80 -16.43
N GLY A 56 -8.07 -10.52 -16.91
CA GLY A 56 -9.31 -10.82 -16.17
C GLY A 56 -10.35 -9.70 -16.21
N PRO A 57 -11.57 -9.96 -15.69
CA PRO A 57 -12.72 -9.04 -15.80
C PRO A 57 -12.59 -7.76 -14.98
N ASN A 58 -11.72 -7.78 -13.97
CA ASN A 58 -11.48 -6.69 -13.02
C ASN A 58 -10.49 -5.64 -13.55
N VAL A 59 -10.12 -5.73 -14.83
CA VAL A 59 -9.24 -4.78 -15.51
C VAL A 59 -10.00 -4.05 -16.61
N ILE A 60 -9.99 -2.72 -16.54
CA ILE A 60 -10.63 -1.82 -17.51
C ILE A 60 -9.52 -1.22 -18.37
N VAL A 61 -9.26 -1.81 -19.54
CA VAL A 61 -8.31 -1.25 -20.51
C VAL A 61 -9.02 -0.18 -21.34
N LEU A 62 -8.49 1.05 -21.35
CA LEU A 62 -8.97 2.14 -22.21
C LEU A 62 -7.99 2.39 -23.37
N GLU A 63 -8.55 2.50 -24.58
CA GLU A 63 -7.85 3.06 -25.74
C GLU A 63 -7.92 4.59 -25.69
N PRO A 64 -6.93 5.32 -26.24
CA PRO A 64 -6.97 6.78 -26.33
C PRO A 64 -8.19 7.28 -27.12
N GLY A 65 -8.76 8.42 -26.71
CA GLY A 65 -9.90 9.00 -27.39
C GLY A 65 -10.63 10.10 -26.63
N VAL A 66 -11.71 10.56 -27.26
CA VAL A 66 -12.70 11.47 -26.65
C VAL A 66 -13.55 10.72 -25.61
N ALA A 67 -14.12 11.50 -24.69
CA ALA A 67 -14.94 10.98 -23.61
C ALA A 67 -16.18 10.19 -24.09
N SER A 68 -16.58 9.20 -23.29
CA SER A 68 -17.64 8.25 -23.64
C SER A 68 -18.53 8.00 -22.43
N SER A 69 -19.82 8.32 -22.55
CA SER A 69 -20.77 8.16 -21.44
C SER A 69 -20.81 6.72 -20.94
N ALA A 70 -20.77 5.71 -21.82
CA ALA A 70 -20.76 4.31 -21.42
C ALA A 70 -19.53 3.89 -20.57
N ILE A 71 -18.42 4.64 -20.65
CA ILE A 71 -17.25 4.45 -19.79
C ILE A 71 -17.45 5.23 -18.48
N GLU A 72 -17.84 6.51 -18.55
CA GLU A 72 -18.02 7.37 -17.38
C GLU A 72 -19.20 6.97 -16.49
N ASP A 73 -20.27 6.44 -17.06
CA ASP A 73 -21.43 5.88 -16.35
C ASP A 73 -21.02 4.59 -15.62
N ARG A 74 -20.16 3.76 -16.23
CA ARG A 74 -19.60 2.57 -15.58
C ARG A 74 -18.65 2.94 -14.44
N LEU A 75 -17.77 3.91 -14.65
CA LEU A 75 -16.82 4.39 -13.63
C LEU A 75 -17.57 5.07 -12.47
N GLN A 76 -18.59 5.87 -12.76
CA GLN A 76 -19.47 6.45 -11.76
C GLN A 76 -20.22 5.38 -10.95
N SER A 77 -20.77 4.37 -11.62
CA SER A 77 -21.46 3.25 -10.96
C SER A 77 -20.53 2.49 -10.01
N LEU A 78 -19.26 2.29 -10.40
CA LEU A 78 -18.26 1.64 -9.55
C LEU A 78 -17.85 2.54 -8.36
N TYR A 79 -17.69 3.85 -8.58
CA TYR A 79 -17.46 4.81 -7.50
C TYR A 79 -18.61 4.81 -6.49
N GLU A 80 -19.84 4.97 -6.95
CA GLU A 80 -21.05 4.99 -6.10
C GLU A 80 -21.26 3.69 -5.32
N GLN A 81 -20.86 2.54 -5.89
CA GLN A 81 -20.96 1.25 -5.23
C GLN A 81 -19.88 1.02 -4.16
N TYR A 82 -18.73 1.69 -4.24
CA TYR A 82 -17.51 1.27 -3.52
C TYR A 82 -16.72 2.41 -2.85
N ILE A 83 -17.28 3.60 -2.71
CA ILE A 83 -16.64 4.75 -2.03
C ILE A 83 -16.89 4.80 -0.52
N SER A 84 -17.95 4.15 -0.02
CA SER A 84 -18.44 4.26 1.35
C SER A 84 -17.59 3.53 2.40
N TRP A 85 -17.77 3.86 3.68
CA TRP A 85 -17.09 3.25 4.82
C TRP A 85 -17.80 1.98 5.34
N ASP A 86 -18.55 1.30 4.47
CA ASP A 86 -19.27 0.06 4.82
C ASP A 86 -18.44 -1.20 4.54
N GLU A 87 -19.03 -2.36 4.85
CA GLU A 87 -18.37 -3.66 4.75
C GLU A 87 -18.15 -4.14 3.29
N ASP A 88 -19.02 -3.76 2.34
CA ASP A 88 -18.90 -4.12 0.92
C ASP A 88 -17.89 -3.22 0.17
N ALA A 89 -17.76 -1.97 0.62
CA ALA A 89 -16.84 -0.98 0.08
C ALA A 89 -15.46 -1.03 0.78
N GLN A 90 -15.31 -0.51 1.99
CA GLN A 90 -14.00 -0.41 2.64
C GLN A 90 -13.37 -1.81 2.88
N PHE A 91 -14.18 -2.82 3.19
CA PHE A 91 -13.68 -4.15 3.56
C PHE A 91 -13.94 -5.27 2.54
N GLY A 92 -14.65 -4.99 1.45
CA GLY A 92 -15.06 -6.00 0.47
C GLY A 92 -13.93 -6.59 -0.39
N ASP A 93 -14.27 -7.65 -1.13
CA ASP A 93 -13.37 -8.38 -2.05
C ASP A 93 -13.20 -7.71 -3.43
N HIS A 94 -13.85 -6.57 -3.68
CA HIS A 94 -13.77 -5.86 -4.96
C HIS A 94 -12.36 -5.30 -5.19
N ARG A 95 -11.82 -5.42 -6.41
CA ARG A 95 -10.47 -4.98 -6.79
C ARG A 95 -10.52 -4.47 -8.23
N THR A 96 -9.93 -3.32 -8.55
CA THR A 96 -9.98 -2.77 -9.92
C THR A 96 -8.67 -2.13 -10.36
N ALA A 97 -8.24 -2.41 -11.58
CA ALA A 97 -7.21 -1.63 -12.28
C ALA A 97 -7.75 -1.06 -13.60
N ILE A 98 -7.63 0.25 -13.77
CA ILE A 98 -7.90 0.98 -15.00
C ILE A 98 -6.56 1.16 -15.70
N LEU A 99 -6.39 0.58 -16.88
CA LEU A 99 -5.14 0.63 -17.65
C LEU A 99 -5.31 1.52 -18.89
N LEU A 100 -4.60 2.64 -18.91
CA LEU A 100 -4.69 3.65 -19.96
C LEU A 100 -3.56 3.44 -20.98
N LYS A 101 -3.87 3.12 -22.24
CA LYS A 101 -2.86 2.96 -23.29
C LYS A 101 -2.21 4.29 -23.71
N PRO A 102 -1.00 4.29 -24.30
CA PRO A 102 -0.34 5.52 -24.77
C PRO A 102 -1.21 6.35 -25.72
N GLY A 103 -1.37 7.63 -25.41
CA GLY A 103 -2.19 8.61 -26.11
C GLY A 103 -2.95 9.55 -25.16
N GLU A 104 -3.88 10.32 -25.71
CA GLU A 104 -4.74 11.24 -24.95
C GLU A 104 -6.08 10.57 -24.58
N HIS A 105 -6.50 10.72 -23.32
CA HIS A 105 -7.76 10.22 -22.76
C HIS A 105 -8.54 11.40 -22.17
N GLN A 106 -9.81 11.54 -22.56
CA GLN A 106 -10.76 12.41 -21.87
C GLN A 106 -11.65 11.52 -21.01
N VAL A 107 -11.47 11.56 -19.69
CA VAL A 107 -12.20 10.68 -18.75
C VAL A 107 -12.23 11.28 -17.34
N ASP A 108 -13.40 11.25 -16.71
CA ASP A 108 -13.57 11.60 -15.30
C ASP A 108 -13.46 10.34 -14.42
N VAL A 109 -12.55 10.36 -13.43
CA VAL A 109 -12.35 9.25 -12.48
C VAL A 109 -12.14 9.81 -11.07
N ASN A 110 -13.13 9.63 -10.20
CA ASN A 110 -12.94 9.75 -8.75
C ASN A 110 -12.61 8.37 -8.19
N LEU A 111 -11.45 8.18 -7.56
CA LEU A 111 -10.98 6.86 -7.16
C LEU A 111 -11.61 6.39 -5.84
N TRP A 112 -12.28 5.25 -5.89
CA TRP A 112 -12.87 4.53 -4.77
C TRP A 112 -11.88 3.55 -4.11
N TYR A 113 -12.32 2.76 -3.12
CA TYR A 113 -11.45 1.77 -2.47
C TYR A 113 -10.93 0.71 -3.48
N TYR A 114 -9.74 0.18 -3.21
CA TYR A 114 -9.03 -0.81 -4.02
C TYR A 114 -8.99 -0.54 -5.53
N SER A 115 -8.94 0.74 -5.93
CA SER A 115 -8.95 1.17 -7.34
C SER A 115 -7.63 1.83 -7.75
N GLY A 116 -7.09 1.43 -8.90
CA GLY A 116 -5.84 1.99 -9.44
C GLY A 116 -5.99 2.46 -10.88
N VAL A 117 -5.49 3.65 -11.21
CA VAL A 117 -5.31 4.16 -12.57
C VAL A 117 -3.82 4.02 -12.91
N HIS A 118 -3.49 3.21 -13.92
CA HIS A 118 -2.12 3.01 -14.37
C HIS A 118 -1.99 3.32 -15.86
N GLY A 119 -1.12 4.26 -16.22
CA GLY A 119 -0.74 4.50 -17.60
C GLY A 119 0.22 3.43 -18.10
N LEU A 120 0.00 2.96 -19.32
CA LEU A 120 0.83 1.98 -20.02
C LEU A 120 1.89 2.65 -20.90
N GLY A 121 2.31 3.87 -20.55
CA GLY A 121 3.39 4.61 -21.19
C GLY A 121 4.77 4.03 -20.88
N VAL A 122 5.78 4.43 -21.66
CA VAL A 122 7.18 4.32 -21.22
C VAL A 122 7.49 5.41 -20.18
N SER A 123 6.73 6.49 -20.20
CA SER A 123 6.73 7.60 -19.26
C SER A 123 5.30 8.12 -19.04
N PRO A 124 5.03 8.93 -18.00
CA PRO A 124 3.76 9.64 -17.86
C PRO A 124 3.40 10.50 -19.08
N GLU A 125 4.40 11.05 -19.79
CA GLU A 125 4.15 11.91 -20.95
C GLU A 125 3.52 11.16 -22.15
N ASP A 126 3.64 9.83 -22.18
CA ASP A 126 2.98 9.00 -23.19
C ASP A 126 1.47 8.83 -22.92
N VAL A 127 0.97 9.11 -21.71
CA VAL A 127 -0.42 8.87 -21.31
C VAL A 127 -1.02 10.13 -20.70
N ILE A 128 -1.61 10.96 -21.56
CA ILE A 128 -2.17 12.26 -21.20
C ILE A 128 -3.64 12.08 -20.81
N VAL A 129 -3.99 12.43 -19.59
CA VAL A 129 -5.37 12.36 -19.08
C VAL A 129 -5.92 13.77 -18.88
N LYS A 130 -7.09 14.02 -19.45
CA LYS A 130 -7.84 15.27 -19.40
C LYS A 130 -9.26 15.02 -18.87
N PRO A 131 -9.97 16.06 -18.43
CA PRO A 131 -11.37 15.93 -18.03
C PRO A 131 -12.27 15.30 -19.09
N GLY A 132 -13.27 14.56 -18.63
CA GLY A 132 -14.30 13.88 -19.43
C GLY A 132 -15.53 14.75 -19.70
N LEU A 133 -16.70 14.14 -19.84
CA LEU A 133 -17.96 14.87 -20.12
C LEU A 133 -18.44 15.72 -18.94
N ARG A 134 -18.04 15.38 -17.70
CA ARG A 134 -18.39 16.12 -16.47
C ARG A 134 -17.41 17.27 -16.20
N GLY A 135 -16.19 17.18 -16.75
CA GLY A 135 -15.19 18.25 -16.64
C GLY A 135 -14.37 18.21 -15.35
N GLU A 136 -14.19 17.03 -14.76
CA GLU A 136 -13.65 16.83 -13.41
C GLU A 136 -12.26 16.17 -13.39
N GLY A 137 -11.96 15.29 -14.36
CA GLY A 137 -10.69 14.58 -14.52
C GLY A 137 -10.42 13.50 -13.47
N LEU A 138 -9.13 13.19 -13.26
CA LEU A 138 -8.68 12.25 -12.22
C LEU A 138 -8.66 12.95 -10.85
N ARG A 139 -9.19 12.31 -9.80
CA ARG A 139 -9.23 12.88 -8.45
C ARG A 139 -9.46 11.85 -7.35
N VAL A 140 -9.22 12.27 -6.11
CA VAL A 140 -9.86 11.72 -4.91
C VAL A 140 -10.47 12.88 -4.15
N GLU A 141 -11.80 12.94 -4.12
CA GLU A 141 -12.54 13.95 -3.36
C GLU A 141 -12.86 13.48 -1.93
N GLN A 142 -13.43 14.39 -1.15
CA GLN A 142 -13.85 14.13 0.21
C GLN A 142 -14.91 13.03 0.30
N GLN A 143 -14.77 12.17 1.31
CA GLN A 143 -15.66 11.05 1.54
C GLN A 143 -17.13 11.49 1.74
N PRO A 144 -18.10 10.87 1.03
CA PRO A 144 -19.52 11.20 1.14
C PRO A 144 -20.07 10.87 2.54
N PRO A 145 -21.21 11.46 2.95
CA PRO A 145 -21.79 11.20 4.26
C PRO A 145 -22.23 9.73 4.39
N SER A 146 -22.09 9.15 5.58
CA SER A 146 -22.55 7.78 5.88
C SER A 146 -24.08 7.59 5.85
N TYR A 147 -24.84 8.67 5.65
CA TYR A 147 -26.28 8.64 5.42
C TYR A 147 -26.72 9.87 4.58
N PRO A 148 -27.82 9.79 3.80
CA PRO A 148 -28.29 10.91 2.98
C PRO A 148 -28.54 12.19 3.79
N GLY A 149 -27.87 13.28 3.41
CA GLY A 149 -27.98 14.58 4.10
C GLY A 149 -27.16 14.70 5.38
N GLY A 150 -26.28 13.74 5.71
CA GLY A 150 -25.28 13.89 6.76
C GLY A 150 -24.14 14.85 6.39
N PRO A 151 -23.24 15.16 7.35
CA PRO A 151 -22.00 15.85 7.07
C PRO A 151 -21.05 14.95 6.26
N LEU A 152 -20.24 15.56 5.39
CA LEU A 152 -19.13 14.86 4.74
C LEU A 152 -18.19 14.25 5.78
N LEU A 153 -17.60 13.10 5.47
CA LEU A 153 -16.69 12.43 6.37
C LEU A 153 -15.27 13.03 6.24
N PRO A 154 -14.44 12.97 7.31
CA PRO A 154 -13.02 13.25 7.17
C PRO A 154 -12.38 12.20 6.26
N ASN A 155 -11.20 12.49 5.72
CA ASN A 155 -10.50 11.59 4.80
C ASN A 155 -9.50 10.66 5.50
N THR A 156 -9.59 10.52 6.83
CA THR A 156 -8.68 9.69 7.63
C THR A 156 -8.65 8.23 7.21
N ASN A 157 -9.74 7.72 6.63
CA ASN A 157 -9.86 6.33 6.19
C ASN A 157 -9.73 6.18 4.67
N THR A 158 -9.38 7.24 3.93
CA THR A 158 -9.35 7.27 2.45
C THR A 158 -8.14 6.51 1.89
N PHE A 159 -8.10 5.20 2.15
CA PHE A 159 -7.01 4.26 1.83
C PHE A 159 -7.09 3.65 0.43
N TRP A 160 -6.08 2.86 0.07
CA TRP A 160 -6.10 1.84 -0.99
C TRP A 160 -6.55 2.34 -2.37
N ARG A 161 -5.92 3.41 -2.87
CA ARG A 161 -6.13 3.91 -4.24
C ARG A 161 -4.87 4.48 -4.85
N THR A 162 -4.65 4.35 -6.16
CA THR A 162 -3.39 4.76 -6.78
C THR A 162 -3.55 5.39 -8.15
N ILE A 163 -2.70 6.37 -8.46
CA ILE A 163 -2.53 6.92 -9.81
C ILE A 163 -1.04 6.77 -10.16
N GLU A 164 -0.76 6.04 -11.24
CA GLU A 164 0.60 5.69 -11.66
C GLU A 164 0.85 5.96 -13.16
N ASN A 165 2.02 6.50 -13.49
CA ASN A 165 2.56 6.60 -14.86
C ASN A 165 1.65 7.36 -15.86
N VAL A 166 1.09 8.50 -15.44
CA VAL A 166 0.20 9.36 -16.25
C VAL A 166 0.54 10.84 -16.15
N HIS A 167 0.27 11.59 -17.23
CA HIS A 167 0.25 13.05 -17.25
C HIS A 167 -1.17 13.57 -17.02
N VAL A 168 -1.41 14.13 -15.84
CA VAL A 168 -2.67 14.72 -15.37
C VAL A 168 -2.77 16.16 -15.88
N ALA A 169 -3.32 16.32 -17.08
CA ALA A 169 -3.36 17.55 -17.85
C ALA A 169 -4.66 18.35 -17.63
N GLN A 170 -5.00 18.65 -16.37
CA GLN A 170 -6.31 19.20 -15.98
C GLN A 170 -6.26 20.45 -15.08
N GLY A 171 -5.08 21.03 -14.82
CA GLY A 171 -4.93 22.32 -14.12
C GLY A 171 -4.92 22.26 -12.58
N LYS A 172 -5.40 21.15 -11.99
CA LYS A 172 -5.12 20.73 -10.61
C LYS A 172 -5.39 19.23 -10.45
N LEU A 173 -4.78 18.60 -9.45
CA LEU A 173 -5.16 17.27 -8.97
C LEU A 173 -5.58 17.39 -7.50
N ASP A 174 -6.85 17.15 -7.19
CA ASP A 174 -7.30 16.93 -5.81
C ASP A 174 -7.10 15.45 -5.46
N PHE A 175 -6.37 15.15 -4.38
CA PHE A 175 -6.02 13.79 -3.98
C PHE A 175 -6.07 13.63 -2.46
N PHE A 176 -7.28 13.68 -1.90
CA PHE A 176 -7.51 13.80 -0.45
C PHE A 176 -7.44 12.44 0.26
N VAL A 177 -6.23 11.89 0.38
CA VAL A 177 -5.99 10.50 0.78
C VAL A 177 -5.35 10.33 2.17
N SER A 178 -5.40 9.09 2.64
CA SER A 178 -4.68 8.56 3.80
C SER A 178 -3.61 7.52 3.37
N GLN A 179 -3.15 6.68 4.31
CA GLN A 179 -2.14 5.63 4.10
C GLN A 179 -2.46 4.69 2.91
N ALA A 180 -1.40 4.10 2.34
CA ALA A 180 -1.45 3.19 1.18
C ALA A 180 -2.19 3.74 -0.05
N ALA A 181 -2.03 5.05 -0.32
CA ALA A 181 -2.53 5.69 -1.53
C ALA A 181 -1.40 6.40 -2.32
N PRO A 182 -0.61 5.66 -3.13
CA PRO A 182 0.52 6.24 -3.86
C PRO A 182 0.13 6.97 -5.16
N LEU A 183 0.67 8.18 -5.30
CA LEU A 183 0.92 8.85 -6.58
C LEU A 183 2.34 8.49 -7.05
N ARG A 184 2.49 7.91 -8.23
CA ARG A 184 3.79 7.36 -8.67
C ARG A 184 4.09 7.60 -10.14
N SER A 185 5.26 8.15 -10.45
CA SER A 185 5.63 8.50 -11.83
C SER A 185 4.56 9.37 -12.51
N VAL A 186 3.96 10.32 -11.80
CA VAL A 186 2.90 11.20 -12.35
C VAL A 186 3.46 12.56 -12.75
N LYS A 187 2.89 13.15 -13.79
CA LYS A 187 3.12 14.54 -14.17
C LYS A 187 1.83 15.33 -13.96
N VAL A 188 1.87 16.44 -13.22
CA VAL A 188 0.68 17.22 -12.84
C VAL A 188 0.78 18.65 -13.39
N ASP A 189 -0.16 19.00 -14.26
CA ASP A 189 -0.34 20.37 -14.73
C ASP A 189 -1.13 21.17 -13.67
N GLY A 190 -0.47 22.15 -13.05
CA GLY A 190 -1.01 22.93 -11.93
C GLY A 190 -0.75 22.31 -10.55
N ASN A 191 -1.61 22.65 -9.58
CA ASN A 191 -1.40 22.29 -8.17
C ASN A 191 -1.80 20.85 -7.88
N LEU A 192 -1.14 20.25 -6.88
CA LEU A 192 -1.57 19.02 -6.23
C LEU A 192 -2.15 19.38 -4.85
N HIS A 193 -3.45 19.22 -4.65
CA HIS A 193 -4.11 19.47 -3.37
C HIS A 193 -4.28 18.16 -2.59
N LEU A 194 -3.78 18.12 -1.35
CA LEU A 194 -3.76 16.90 -0.55
C LEU A 194 -4.89 16.83 0.49
N SER A 195 -5.67 17.89 0.66
CA SER A 195 -6.88 17.92 1.49
C SER A 195 -7.87 18.99 1.02
N ALA A 196 -9.15 18.81 1.39
CA ALA A 196 -10.20 19.83 1.28
C ALA A 196 -10.00 21.01 2.27
N GLY A 197 -9.25 20.79 3.35
CA GLY A 197 -8.97 21.77 4.40
C GLY A 197 -10.04 21.82 5.51
N GLY A 198 -10.16 22.97 6.18
CA GLY A 198 -11.19 23.18 7.21
C GLY A 198 -11.08 22.24 8.41
N SER A 199 -12.14 21.49 8.68
CA SER A 199 -12.23 20.48 9.75
C SER A 199 -11.75 19.09 9.33
N ASP A 200 -11.32 18.92 8.07
CA ASP A 200 -11.41 17.63 7.42
C ASP A 200 -10.03 16.97 7.41
N TRP A 201 -9.81 16.09 8.39
CA TRP A 201 -8.53 15.45 8.66
C TRP A 201 -8.14 14.46 7.55
N THR A 202 -6.85 14.40 7.26
CA THR A 202 -6.22 13.51 6.26
C THR A 202 -4.91 12.96 6.84
N SER A 203 -4.62 11.66 6.65
CA SER A 203 -3.40 11.00 7.16
C SER A 203 -2.61 10.33 6.03
N GLY A 204 -2.34 11.11 4.97
CA GLY A 204 -1.58 10.68 3.81
C GLY A 204 -0.11 10.36 4.13
N GLY A 205 0.68 9.90 3.19
CA GLY A 205 0.41 9.70 1.77
C GLY A 205 1.72 9.84 1.00
N ALA A 206 1.75 9.40 -0.26
CA ALA A 206 3.00 9.12 -0.95
C ALA A 206 3.02 9.70 -2.38
N LEU A 207 4.07 10.45 -2.72
CA LEU A 207 4.34 10.99 -4.05
C LEU A 207 5.77 10.66 -4.50
N MET A 208 5.93 9.68 -5.38
CA MET A 208 7.27 9.26 -5.85
C MET A 208 7.48 9.50 -7.34
N ASN A 209 8.73 9.79 -7.73
CA ASN A 209 9.22 9.77 -9.10
C ASN A 209 8.50 10.76 -10.06
N SER A 210 8.02 11.89 -9.55
CA SER A 210 6.95 12.68 -10.21
C SER A 210 7.37 14.10 -10.64
N ASP A 211 6.52 14.79 -11.38
CA ASP A 211 6.69 16.17 -11.84
C ASP A 211 5.44 17.00 -11.49
N VAL A 212 5.52 17.93 -10.53
CA VAL A 212 4.40 18.80 -10.12
C VAL A 212 4.72 20.25 -10.46
N SER A 213 3.92 20.84 -11.35
CA SER A 213 4.22 22.15 -11.94
C SER A 213 3.73 23.36 -11.14
N GLY A 214 2.61 23.21 -10.43
CA GLY A 214 2.16 24.13 -9.38
C GLY A 214 2.77 23.82 -8.01
N SER A 215 2.08 24.21 -6.95
CA SER A 215 2.45 23.85 -5.58
C SER A 215 1.82 22.53 -5.16
N ILE A 216 2.48 21.81 -4.25
CA ILE A 216 1.82 20.81 -3.42
C ILE A 216 1.17 21.59 -2.26
N VAL A 217 -0.16 21.61 -2.22
CA VAL A 217 -0.96 22.30 -1.19
C VAL A 217 -1.36 21.27 -0.15
N THR A 218 -0.75 21.35 1.02
CA THR A 218 -0.78 20.26 2.01
C THR A 218 -2.00 20.34 2.94
N GLY A 219 -2.37 21.54 3.40
CA GLY A 219 -3.62 21.81 4.12
C GLY A 219 -3.69 21.12 5.49
N THR A 220 -4.68 20.25 5.69
CA THR A 220 -4.91 19.48 6.93
C THR A 220 -4.28 18.07 6.90
N GLN A 221 -3.30 17.83 6.01
CA GLN A 221 -2.48 16.61 6.06
C GLN A 221 -1.65 16.56 7.35
N GLN A 222 -1.72 15.43 8.07
CA GLN A 222 -0.90 15.20 9.26
C GLN A 222 0.59 15.06 8.90
N GLN A 223 0.88 14.30 7.84
CA GLN A 223 2.20 14.02 7.31
C GLN A 223 2.14 13.78 5.80
N TRP A 224 3.29 13.78 5.11
CA TRP A 224 3.39 13.40 3.70
C TRP A 224 4.79 12.94 3.31
N TYR A 225 4.88 11.90 2.47
CA TYR A 225 6.13 11.36 1.95
C TYR A 225 6.28 11.69 0.46
N THR A 226 7.37 12.36 0.08
CA THR A 226 7.76 12.60 -1.31
C THR A 226 9.16 12.07 -1.59
N ARG A 227 9.40 11.48 -2.77
CA ARG A 227 10.74 11.06 -3.19
C ARG A 227 10.98 11.19 -4.70
N GLY A 228 12.14 11.70 -5.11
CA GLY A 228 12.54 11.71 -6.53
C GLY A 228 11.62 12.55 -7.42
N THR A 229 11.19 13.72 -6.93
CA THR A 229 10.14 14.52 -7.59
C THR A 229 10.69 15.88 -8.02
N LEU A 230 10.27 16.40 -9.18
CA LEU A 230 10.47 17.80 -9.58
C LEU A 230 9.29 18.62 -9.06
N MET A 231 9.52 19.47 -8.06
CA MET A 231 8.44 20.20 -7.36
C MET A 231 8.88 21.59 -6.90
N ARG A 232 7.91 22.44 -6.59
CA ARG A 232 8.12 23.59 -5.72
C ARG A 232 8.34 23.12 -4.26
N PRO A 233 8.94 23.93 -3.38
CA PRO A 233 8.94 23.65 -1.94
C PRO A 233 7.52 23.39 -1.40
N TYR A 234 7.42 22.67 -0.28
CA TYR A 234 6.16 22.55 0.46
C TYR A 234 5.61 23.94 0.84
N ASP A 235 4.28 24.10 0.77
CA ASP A 235 3.60 25.39 0.89
C ASP A 235 3.58 25.96 2.32
N HIS A 236 3.54 25.10 3.32
CA HIS A 236 3.67 25.44 4.74
C HIS A 236 4.30 24.30 5.55
N PRO A 237 4.82 24.56 6.77
CA PRO A 237 5.19 23.51 7.71
C PRO A 237 4.06 22.52 8.00
N ALA A 238 4.41 21.27 8.32
CA ALA A 238 3.44 20.33 8.88
C ALA A 238 3.17 20.69 10.35
N GLY A 239 1.92 20.57 10.77
CA GLY A 239 1.51 20.93 12.14
C GLY A 239 1.53 19.79 13.16
N GLN A 240 1.67 18.54 12.71
CA GLN A 240 1.35 17.34 13.51
C GLN A 240 2.21 16.09 13.19
N GLY A 241 3.17 16.20 12.27
CA GLY A 241 3.92 15.09 11.69
C GLY A 241 5.02 15.64 10.78
N SER A 242 5.46 14.89 9.76
CA SER A 242 6.50 15.37 8.82
C SER A 242 6.06 15.40 7.36
N TYR A 243 6.36 16.50 6.67
CA TYR A 243 6.38 16.56 5.21
C TYR A 243 7.82 16.30 4.75
N ALA A 244 8.11 15.07 4.35
CA ALA A 244 9.44 14.66 3.91
C ALA A 244 9.55 14.71 2.39
N CYS A 245 10.71 15.14 1.91
CA CYS A 245 11.11 15.08 0.52
C CYS A 245 12.54 14.51 0.45
N ILE A 246 12.70 13.35 -0.18
CA ILE A 246 13.99 12.68 -0.35
C ILE A 246 14.39 12.67 -1.82
N SER A 247 15.55 13.21 -2.16
CA SER A 247 16.05 13.29 -3.55
C SER A 247 15.15 14.07 -4.53
N CYS A 248 14.29 14.97 -4.04
CA CYS A 248 13.51 15.85 -4.91
C CYS A 248 14.33 17.08 -5.35
N VAL A 249 13.96 17.63 -6.50
CA VAL A 249 14.62 18.76 -7.16
C VAL A 249 13.69 19.96 -7.15
N ASP A 250 14.23 21.13 -6.82
CA ASP A 250 13.54 22.40 -6.89
C ASP A 250 13.24 22.76 -8.35
N ARG A 251 11.95 23.02 -8.63
CA ARG A 251 11.48 23.45 -9.95
C ARG A 251 12.10 24.76 -10.43
N GLU A 252 12.47 25.69 -9.54
CA GLU A 252 12.92 27.02 -9.96
C GLU A 252 14.43 27.08 -10.26
N SER A 253 15.27 26.45 -9.43
CA SER A 253 16.72 26.37 -9.64
C SER A 253 17.17 25.16 -10.47
N GLY A 254 16.36 24.09 -10.53
CA GLY A 254 16.75 22.82 -11.14
C GLY A 254 17.78 22.02 -10.33
N LEU A 255 17.99 22.37 -9.05
CA LEU A 255 18.96 21.73 -8.15
C LEU A 255 18.25 20.86 -7.09
N PRO A 256 18.87 19.76 -6.60
CA PRO A 256 18.34 18.99 -5.49
C PRO A 256 18.15 19.85 -4.24
N PHE A 257 17.01 19.73 -3.54
CA PHE A 257 16.73 20.56 -2.35
C PHE A 257 17.80 20.42 -1.27
N TYR A 258 18.43 19.24 -1.14
CA TYR A 258 19.51 19.01 -0.18
C TYR A 258 20.75 19.87 -0.44
N ASP A 259 21.02 20.22 -1.70
CA ASP A 259 22.18 21.02 -2.10
C ASP A 259 21.86 22.53 -2.18
N SER A 260 20.57 22.90 -2.33
CA SER A 260 20.12 24.27 -2.61
C SER A 260 19.30 24.94 -1.49
N TRP A 261 18.62 24.18 -0.63
CA TRP A 261 17.64 24.72 0.30
C TRP A 261 18.24 25.24 1.62
N ASN A 262 18.47 26.55 1.66
CA ASN A 262 18.85 27.24 2.89
C ASN A 262 17.61 27.57 3.75
N PHE A 263 17.33 26.75 4.77
CA PHE A 263 16.24 26.98 5.74
C PHE A 263 16.34 28.34 6.47
N GLU A 264 17.54 28.78 6.87
CA GLU A 264 17.74 30.05 7.59
C GLU A 264 17.35 31.26 6.72
N GLN A 265 17.65 31.20 5.42
CA GLN A 265 17.36 32.28 4.47
C GLN A 265 15.87 32.35 4.09
N HIS A 266 15.22 31.20 3.90
CA HIS A 266 13.82 31.17 3.48
C HIS A 266 12.86 31.41 4.65
N GLN A 267 13.20 30.96 5.86
CA GLN A 267 12.38 31.04 7.06
C GLN A 267 13.29 31.29 8.28
N PRO A 268 13.55 32.55 8.69
CA PRO A 268 14.45 32.86 9.80
C PRO A 268 13.84 32.62 11.20
N ASP A 269 12.59 32.15 11.28
CA ASP A 269 11.89 31.79 12.51
C ASP A 269 11.73 30.26 12.58
N GLN A 270 12.32 29.65 13.61
CA GLN A 270 12.31 28.20 13.81
C GLN A 270 10.89 27.61 13.97
N THR A 271 9.89 28.39 14.36
CA THR A 271 8.50 27.91 14.45
C THR A 271 7.92 27.52 13.07
N TRP A 272 8.48 28.06 11.99
CA TRP A 272 8.09 27.70 10.61
C TRP A 272 8.85 26.49 10.06
N HIS A 273 9.83 25.96 10.80
CA HIS A 273 10.58 24.76 10.41
C HIS A 273 9.91 23.45 10.82
N SER A 274 8.78 23.45 11.56
CA SER A 274 8.12 22.20 11.97
C SER A 274 7.69 21.36 10.75
N GLY A 275 7.68 20.04 10.92
CA GLY A 275 7.37 19.09 9.83
C GLY A 275 8.32 18.97 8.62
N LEU A 276 8.91 20.05 8.07
CA LEU A 276 9.56 20.04 6.73
C LEU A 276 10.93 19.35 6.68
N THR A 277 11.09 18.24 5.95
CA THR A 277 12.40 17.57 5.80
C THR A 277 12.83 17.48 4.34
N TYR A 278 14.03 17.97 4.00
CA TYR A 278 14.66 17.79 2.69
C TYR A 278 15.95 16.96 2.84
N MET A 279 15.98 15.78 2.20
CA MET A 279 17.11 14.84 2.25
C MET A 279 17.73 14.60 0.87
N GLY A 280 19.04 14.34 0.86
CA GLY A 280 19.80 13.99 -0.33
C GLY A 280 19.43 12.62 -0.91
N ALA A 281 20.08 12.28 -2.02
CA ALA A 281 19.80 11.06 -2.76
C ALA A 281 20.19 9.78 -2.01
N PRO A 282 19.40 8.69 -2.12
CA PRO A 282 19.82 7.36 -1.71
C PRO A 282 21.15 6.97 -2.37
N GLU A 283 21.98 6.18 -1.66
CA GLU A 283 23.24 5.70 -2.22
C GLU A 283 23.05 4.83 -3.48
N VAL A 284 21.99 4.04 -3.48
CA VAL A 284 21.45 3.27 -4.61
C VAL A 284 19.94 3.24 -4.50
N PHE A 285 19.24 3.36 -5.63
CA PHE A 285 17.79 3.21 -5.71
C PHE A 285 17.36 2.75 -7.11
N ALA A 286 16.21 2.10 -7.23
CA ALA A 286 15.59 1.77 -8.52
C ALA A 286 14.09 1.98 -8.41
N GLU A 287 13.44 2.47 -9.46
CA GLU A 287 11.99 2.70 -9.43
C GLU A 287 11.16 1.41 -9.55
N LYS A 288 9.89 1.49 -9.14
CA LYS A 288 8.97 0.34 -9.12
C LYS A 288 8.76 -0.23 -10.53
N PRO A 289 8.80 -1.55 -10.72
CA PRO A 289 8.38 -2.19 -11.97
C PRO A 289 6.93 -1.85 -12.35
N TYR A 290 6.70 -1.64 -13.64
CA TYR A 290 5.38 -1.31 -14.19
C TYR A 290 5.16 -1.98 -15.55
N ILE A 291 3.90 -2.10 -15.96
CA ILE A 291 3.51 -2.65 -17.27
C ILE A 291 3.34 -1.50 -18.25
N PHE A 292 3.86 -1.65 -19.46
CA PHE A 292 3.65 -0.69 -20.54
C PHE A 292 3.20 -1.38 -21.83
N PHE A 293 2.69 -0.60 -22.78
CA PHE A 293 2.17 -1.07 -24.06
C PHE A 293 2.88 -0.33 -25.19
N GLN A 294 3.56 -1.05 -26.07
CA GLN A 294 4.36 -0.46 -27.14
C GLN A 294 4.38 -1.40 -28.36
N GLU A 295 4.30 -0.85 -29.57
CA GLU A 295 4.32 -1.63 -30.83
C GLU A 295 3.23 -2.72 -30.90
N GLY A 296 2.09 -2.50 -30.22
CA GLY A 296 0.99 -3.45 -30.15
C GLY A 296 1.14 -4.54 -29.07
N GLN A 297 2.22 -4.54 -28.30
CA GLN A 297 2.55 -5.56 -27.30
C GLN A 297 2.61 -5.00 -25.87
N TYR A 298 2.19 -5.82 -24.91
CA TYR A 298 2.43 -5.56 -23.49
C TYR A 298 3.84 -6.00 -23.10
N LYS A 299 4.53 -5.16 -22.33
CA LYS A 299 5.92 -5.34 -21.89
C LYS A 299 6.05 -4.94 -20.42
N LEU A 300 6.92 -5.61 -19.66
CA LEU A 300 7.23 -5.28 -18.26
C LEU A 300 8.50 -4.44 -18.23
N ARG A 301 8.46 -3.25 -17.62
CA ARG A 301 9.66 -2.46 -17.32
C ARG A 301 10.21 -2.84 -15.95
N ILE A 302 11.53 -2.98 -15.86
CA ILE A 302 12.28 -3.13 -14.62
C ILE A 302 13.33 -2.00 -14.59
N PRO A 303 13.03 -0.84 -13.97
CA PRO A 303 13.94 0.31 -13.87
C PRO A 303 15.31 -0.08 -13.29
N GLU A 304 16.41 0.53 -13.72
CA GLU A 304 17.74 0.13 -13.24
C GLU A 304 18.10 0.71 -11.87
N VAL A 305 19.20 0.21 -11.29
CA VAL A 305 19.71 0.69 -10.01
C VAL A 305 20.63 1.87 -10.27
N LEU A 306 20.18 3.07 -9.92
CA LEU A 306 20.92 4.32 -10.07
C LEU A 306 21.61 4.69 -8.75
N GLU A 307 22.86 5.14 -8.82
CA GLU A 307 23.57 5.71 -7.66
C GLU A 307 23.26 7.21 -7.53
N LYS A 308 22.83 7.65 -6.34
CA LYS A 308 22.66 9.06 -5.97
C LYS A 308 21.82 9.91 -6.95
N HIS A 309 20.84 9.31 -7.61
CA HIS A 309 19.96 10.01 -8.53
C HIS A 309 18.94 10.89 -7.81
N ALA A 310 18.70 12.11 -8.32
CA ALA A 310 17.77 13.10 -7.79
C ALA A 310 16.90 13.69 -8.90
N GLY A 311 15.65 13.97 -8.56
CA GLY A 311 14.58 14.21 -9.53
C GLY A 311 13.93 12.91 -10.02
N PRO A 312 13.01 13.00 -10.99
CA PRO A 312 12.30 11.85 -11.56
C PRO A 312 13.11 11.15 -12.67
N ASP A 313 13.04 9.83 -12.70
CA ASP A 313 13.50 8.97 -13.80
C ASP A 313 12.35 8.14 -14.36
N TRP A 314 12.07 8.31 -15.65
CA TRP A 314 11.06 7.55 -16.39
C TRP A 314 11.64 6.67 -17.49
N GLN A 315 12.94 6.78 -17.82
CA GLN A 315 13.50 6.19 -19.03
C GLN A 315 14.39 4.97 -18.79
N SER A 316 14.93 4.81 -17.57
CA SER A 316 15.94 3.81 -17.27
C SER A 316 15.44 2.36 -17.32
N GLY A 317 16.39 1.42 -17.30
CA GLY A 317 16.17 0.01 -17.01
C GLY A 317 15.63 -0.86 -18.14
N SER A 318 15.55 -2.15 -17.81
CA SER A 318 15.38 -3.23 -18.78
C SER A 318 13.92 -3.53 -19.11
N THR A 319 13.67 -4.03 -20.32
CA THR A 319 12.35 -4.41 -20.82
C THR A 319 12.25 -5.93 -20.94
N VAL A 320 11.17 -6.50 -20.42
CA VAL A 320 10.87 -7.94 -20.45
C VAL A 320 9.57 -8.19 -21.21
N GLY A 321 9.60 -9.13 -22.17
CA GLY A 321 8.40 -9.56 -22.91
C GLY A 321 7.46 -10.41 -22.04
N PHE A 322 6.16 -10.33 -22.34
CA PHE A 322 5.15 -11.09 -21.58
C PHE A 322 5.22 -12.61 -21.79
N ASP A 323 6.04 -13.10 -22.73
CA ASP A 323 6.44 -14.51 -22.82
C ASP A 323 7.15 -15.00 -21.55
N LYS A 324 7.90 -14.12 -20.85
CA LYS A 324 8.58 -14.38 -19.57
C LYS A 324 7.76 -13.97 -18.34
N VAL A 325 6.53 -13.50 -18.54
CA VAL A 325 5.60 -13.17 -17.46
C VAL A 325 4.62 -14.33 -17.26
N PHE A 326 4.14 -14.51 -16.04
CA PHE A 326 2.98 -15.30 -15.69
C PHE A 326 1.92 -14.36 -15.10
N VAL A 327 0.85 -14.13 -15.88
CA VAL A 327 -0.30 -13.32 -15.45
C VAL A 327 -1.28 -14.27 -14.76
N THR A 328 -1.59 -13.98 -13.50
CA THR A 328 -2.45 -14.84 -12.68
C THR A 328 -3.93 -14.69 -13.04
N LYS A 329 -4.77 -15.51 -12.39
CA LYS A 329 -6.24 -15.39 -12.32
C LYS A 329 -6.68 -15.50 -10.87
N ALA A 330 -7.89 -15.04 -10.53
CA ALA A 330 -8.45 -15.16 -9.18
C ALA A 330 -8.54 -16.61 -8.60
N LYS A 331 -8.29 -17.65 -9.42
CA LYS A 331 -8.21 -19.06 -8.99
C LYS A 331 -6.83 -19.70 -9.24
N THR A 332 -5.79 -18.89 -9.45
CA THR A 332 -4.41 -19.36 -9.55
C THR A 332 -3.90 -19.76 -8.17
N THR A 333 -3.39 -20.98 -8.04
CA THR A 333 -2.87 -21.51 -6.76
C THR A 333 -1.42 -21.10 -6.50
N ALA A 334 -0.98 -21.19 -5.25
CA ALA A 334 0.41 -20.93 -4.89
C ALA A 334 1.38 -21.88 -5.63
N ALA A 335 1.01 -23.16 -5.77
CA ALA A 335 1.79 -24.14 -6.54
C ALA A 335 2.00 -23.75 -8.02
N GLN A 336 1.03 -23.09 -8.66
CA GLN A 336 1.18 -22.58 -10.03
C GLN A 336 2.15 -21.39 -10.09
N ILE A 337 2.08 -20.48 -9.10
CA ILE A 337 2.99 -19.34 -8.97
C ILE A 337 4.42 -19.83 -8.70
N ASN A 338 4.59 -20.76 -7.76
CA ASN A 338 5.86 -21.41 -7.43
C ASN A 338 6.47 -22.11 -8.65
N THR A 339 5.66 -22.81 -9.45
CA THR A 339 6.11 -23.42 -10.71
C THR A 339 6.57 -22.38 -11.74
N ALA A 340 5.88 -21.24 -11.85
CA ALA A 340 6.28 -20.16 -12.74
C ALA A 340 7.59 -19.47 -12.31
N ILE A 341 7.76 -19.20 -11.01
CA ILE A 341 9.00 -18.65 -10.44
C ILE A 341 10.18 -19.62 -10.65
N ALA A 342 9.98 -20.92 -10.41
CA ALA A 342 10.99 -21.95 -10.65
C ALA A 342 11.37 -22.08 -12.14
N ALA A 343 10.48 -21.72 -13.05
CA ALA A 343 10.73 -21.62 -14.49
C ALA A 343 11.34 -20.26 -14.91
N GLY A 344 11.75 -19.41 -13.95
CA GLY A 344 12.38 -18.11 -14.21
C GLY A 344 11.43 -17.01 -14.69
N LYS A 345 10.12 -17.14 -14.44
CA LYS A 345 9.13 -16.11 -14.81
C LYS A 345 8.94 -15.04 -13.73
N HIS A 346 8.65 -13.83 -14.20
CA HIS A 346 8.09 -12.75 -13.38
C HIS A 346 6.57 -12.97 -13.22
N ILE A 347 5.99 -12.55 -12.11
CA ILE A 347 4.57 -12.75 -11.79
C ILE A 347 3.84 -11.40 -11.81
N VAL A 348 2.72 -11.34 -12.52
CA VAL A 348 1.78 -10.22 -12.49
C VAL A 348 0.46 -10.70 -11.88
N PHE A 349 0.13 -10.17 -10.70
CA PHE A 349 -1.11 -10.48 -10.02
C PHE A 349 -2.23 -9.56 -10.53
N THR A 350 -3.24 -10.15 -11.19
CA THR A 350 -4.45 -9.42 -11.61
C THR A 350 -5.28 -8.97 -10.40
N PRO A 351 -6.13 -7.93 -10.51
CA PRO A 351 -6.91 -7.43 -9.37
C PRO A 351 -7.92 -8.47 -8.88
N ALA A 352 -7.62 -9.13 -7.75
CA ALA A 352 -8.45 -10.13 -7.10
C ALA A 352 -7.97 -10.39 -5.67
N VAL A 353 -8.76 -11.12 -4.89
CA VAL A 353 -8.32 -11.76 -3.65
C VAL A 353 -7.89 -13.20 -3.97
N TYR A 354 -6.72 -13.59 -3.48
CA TYR A 354 -6.07 -14.88 -3.72
C TYR A 354 -5.95 -15.64 -2.42
N TYR A 355 -6.68 -16.75 -2.32
CA TYR A 355 -6.62 -17.64 -1.17
C TYR A 355 -5.54 -18.70 -1.40
N LEU A 356 -4.44 -18.62 -0.64
CA LEU A 356 -3.22 -19.43 -0.84
C LEU A 356 -3.19 -20.65 0.08
N ASP A 357 -2.91 -21.81 -0.50
CA ASP A 357 -2.84 -23.12 0.16
C ASP A 357 -1.40 -23.52 0.60
N GLU A 358 -0.38 -22.88 0.05
CA GLU A 358 1.02 -22.95 0.48
C GLU A 358 1.72 -21.58 0.31
N PRO A 359 2.89 -21.34 0.93
CA PRO A 359 3.66 -20.12 0.70
C PRO A 359 4.15 -19.95 -0.74
N ILE A 360 4.24 -18.69 -1.20
CA ILE A 360 4.92 -18.32 -2.44
C ILE A 360 6.42 -18.22 -2.16
N VAL A 361 7.25 -19.01 -2.84
CA VAL A 361 8.68 -19.15 -2.56
C VAL A 361 9.52 -18.55 -3.70
N VAL A 362 10.27 -17.48 -3.41
CA VAL A 362 11.07 -16.73 -4.39
C VAL A 362 12.55 -17.06 -4.24
N ASN A 363 12.98 -18.17 -4.87
CA ASN A 363 14.37 -18.64 -4.89
C ASN A 363 15.12 -18.34 -6.20
N HIS A 364 14.53 -17.54 -7.11
CA HIS A 364 15.19 -17.09 -8.35
C HIS A 364 15.55 -15.61 -8.21
N PRO A 365 16.81 -15.19 -8.49
CA PRO A 365 17.20 -13.79 -8.42
C PRO A 365 16.48 -12.96 -9.49
N ASN A 366 16.36 -11.65 -9.27
CA ASN A 366 15.72 -10.69 -10.18
C ASN A 366 14.22 -10.97 -10.48
N THR A 367 13.57 -11.88 -9.75
CA THR A 367 12.13 -12.13 -9.91
C THR A 367 11.33 -10.89 -9.52
N VAL A 368 10.33 -10.54 -10.32
CA VAL A 368 9.39 -9.45 -10.03
C VAL A 368 8.05 -10.07 -9.67
N LEU A 369 7.47 -9.62 -8.56
CA LEU A 369 6.12 -9.89 -8.09
C LEU A 369 5.33 -8.57 -8.10
N LEU A 370 4.59 -8.31 -9.18
CA LEU A 370 3.87 -7.06 -9.40
C LEU A 370 2.35 -7.25 -9.22
N GLY A 371 1.75 -6.56 -8.27
CA GLY A 371 0.30 -6.48 -8.10
C GLY A 371 -0.32 -5.34 -8.89
N LEU A 372 -1.53 -5.58 -9.41
CA LEU A 372 -2.40 -4.57 -10.03
C LEU A 372 -3.67 -4.42 -9.20
N GLY A 373 -4.20 -3.20 -9.07
CA GLY A 373 -5.51 -2.95 -8.44
C GLY A 373 -5.65 -3.58 -7.05
N PHE A 374 -4.63 -3.47 -6.20
CA PHE A 374 -4.60 -3.98 -4.82
C PHE A 374 -4.82 -5.51 -4.70
N ALA A 375 -4.31 -6.28 -5.67
CA ALA A 375 -4.27 -7.73 -5.64
C ALA A 375 -3.82 -8.26 -4.26
N THR A 376 -4.73 -8.97 -3.57
CA THR A 376 -4.61 -9.30 -2.15
C THR A 376 -4.33 -10.78 -1.96
N LEU A 377 -3.24 -11.12 -1.28
CA LEU A 377 -2.84 -12.49 -0.97
C LEU A 377 -3.23 -12.82 0.48
N ILE A 378 -4.00 -13.90 0.68
CA ILE A 378 -4.48 -14.34 1.99
C ILE A 378 -4.12 -15.82 2.20
N PRO A 379 -3.32 -16.19 3.21
CA PRO A 379 -3.06 -17.58 3.51
C PRO A 379 -4.34 -18.25 4.03
N GLN A 380 -4.59 -19.47 3.61
CA GLN A 380 -5.71 -20.25 4.14
C GLN A 380 -5.41 -20.81 5.53
N LYS A 381 -6.50 -21.13 6.23
CA LYS A 381 -6.53 -21.79 7.54
C LYS A 381 -5.93 -23.21 7.46
N LEU A 382 -4.61 -23.28 7.41
CA LEU A 382 -3.84 -24.49 7.21
C LEU A 382 -2.58 -24.49 8.10
N PRO A 383 -2.23 -25.61 8.77
CA PRO A 383 -1.02 -25.70 9.60
C PRO A 383 0.31 -25.41 8.87
N ILE A 384 0.31 -25.39 7.54
CA ILE A 384 1.50 -25.16 6.71
C ILE A 384 2.10 -23.75 6.86
N PHE A 385 1.31 -22.76 7.27
CA PHE A 385 1.77 -21.38 7.48
C PHE A 385 2.31 -21.12 8.89
N ILE A 386 2.18 -22.07 9.83
CA ILE A 386 2.64 -21.91 11.21
C ILE A 386 4.17 -21.74 11.22
N GLY A 387 4.64 -20.58 11.67
CA GLY A 387 6.06 -20.21 11.67
C GLY A 387 6.67 -19.86 10.29
N ARG A 388 5.91 -19.96 9.19
CA ARG A 388 6.34 -19.66 7.81
C ARG A 388 5.86 -18.29 7.30
N GLY A 389 6.47 -17.82 6.22
CA GLY A 389 5.99 -16.66 5.46
C GLY A 389 4.76 -16.98 4.61
N VAL A 390 3.96 -15.99 4.21
CA VAL A 390 3.01 -16.13 3.08
C VAL A 390 3.75 -15.95 1.75
N ILE A 391 4.67 -14.97 1.71
CA ILE A 391 5.77 -14.93 0.75
C ILE A 391 7.08 -15.20 1.50
N GLU A 392 7.88 -16.13 0.98
CA GLU A 392 9.22 -16.45 1.47
C GLU A 392 10.23 -16.18 0.33
N VAL A 393 10.91 -15.03 0.39
CA VAL A 393 12.03 -14.72 -0.52
C VAL A 393 13.30 -15.37 0.02
N GLY A 394 14.03 -16.08 -0.83
CA GLY A 394 15.26 -16.77 -0.46
C GLY A 394 16.46 -15.83 -0.30
N ASN A 395 17.64 -16.44 -0.15
CA ASN A 395 18.92 -15.74 -0.07
C ASN A 395 19.41 -15.39 -1.49
N VAL A 396 18.69 -14.48 -2.16
CA VAL A 396 18.91 -14.06 -3.56
C VAL A 396 18.77 -12.55 -3.73
N ASP A 397 19.56 -12.00 -4.66
CA ASP A 397 19.60 -10.59 -5.02
C ASP A 397 18.49 -10.17 -6.03
N GLY A 398 18.23 -8.86 -6.10
CA GLY A 398 17.48 -8.20 -7.17
C GLY A 398 15.97 -8.46 -7.24
N VAL A 399 15.42 -9.29 -6.36
CA VAL A 399 13.97 -9.56 -6.28
C VAL A 399 13.21 -8.26 -5.99
N ARG A 400 12.05 -8.08 -6.64
CA ARG A 400 11.18 -6.90 -6.44
C ARG A 400 9.75 -7.30 -6.14
N LEU A 401 9.26 -6.94 -4.96
CA LEU A 401 7.86 -7.04 -4.56
C LEU A 401 7.22 -5.65 -4.74
N ALA A 402 6.15 -5.54 -5.53
CA ALA A 402 5.64 -4.25 -6.00
C ALA A 402 4.11 -4.20 -6.03
N GLY A 403 3.46 -3.29 -5.29
CA GLY A 403 2.00 -3.12 -5.32
C GLY A 403 1.20 -4.34 -4.85
N VAL A 404 1.81 -5.21 -4.05
CA VAL A 404 1.19 -6.42 -3.51
C VAL A 404 0.63 -6.16 -2.13
N PHE A 405 -0.63 -6.53 -1.94
CA PHE A 405 -1.32 -6.51 -0.65
C PHE A 405 -1.26 -7.92 -0.07
N VAL A 406 -0.82 -8.09 1.18
CA VAL A 406 -0.87 -9.38 1.89
C VAL A 406 -1.66 -9.20 3.18
N GLN A 407 -2.66 -10.05 3.41
CA GLN A 407 -3.52 -10.03 4.60
C GLN A 407 -3.39 -11.33 5.39
N ALA A 408 -3.52 -11.26 6.71
CA ALA A 408 -3.59 -12.44 7.57
C ALA A 408 -4.84 -13.29 7.30
N GLY A 409 -4.67 -14.62 7.37
CA GLY A 409 -5.77 -15.57 7.25
C GLY A 409 -6.54 -15.78 8.57
N PRO A 410 -7.75 -16.36 8.50
CA PRO A 410 -8.55 -16.72 9.67
C PRO A 410 -7.98 -17.94 10.41
N MET A 411 -8.01 -17.90 11.74
CA MET A 411 -7.51 -18.93 12.66
C MET A 411 -8.65 -19.75 13.27
N ASP A 412 -8.37 -20.95 13.79
CA ASP A 412 -9.37 -21.81 14.47
C ASP A 412 -9.62 -21.46 15.94
N SER A 413 -8.78 -20.58 16.49
CA SER A 413 -8.79 -20.22 17.90
C SER A 413 -7.90 -19.00 18.09
N PRO A 414 -8.11 -18.18 19.14
CA PRO A 414 -7.16 -17.13 19.54
C PRO A 414 -5.81 -17.65 20.08
N ASP A 415 -5.50 -18.93 19.89
CA ASP A 415 -4.21 -19.53 20.20
C ASP A 415 -3.17 -19.11 19.17
N PHE A 416 -2.42 -18.06 19.53
CA PHE A 416 -1.39 -17.47 18.70
C PHE A 416 -0.24 -18.42 18.32
N SER A 417 -0.08 -19.56 19.00
CA SER A 417 0.90 -20.58 18.57
C SER A 417 0.56 -21.22 17.22
N LYS A 418 -0.67 -20.99 16.71
CA LYS A 418 -1.15 -21.43 15.39
C LYS A 418 -1.19 -20.30 14.35
N ALA A 419 -0.64 -19.12 14.65
CA ALA A 419 -0.60 -17.99 13.75
C ALA A 419 0.39 -18.20 12.58
N VAL A 420 0.23 -17.40 11.52
CA VAL A 420 1.20 -17.32 10.43
C VAL A 420 2.53 -16.78 10.97
N GLY A 421 3.68 -17.32 10.54
CA GLY A 421 4.98 -16.84 11.00
C GLY A 421 5.26 -15.38 10.62
N ALA A 422 5.17 -15.08 9.32
CA ALA A 422 5.19 -13.71 8.81
C ALA A 422 4.29 -13.56 7.57
N LEU A 423 3.83 -12.34 7.25
CA LEU A 423 3.18 -12.12 5.94
C LEU A 423 4.21 -12.13 4.81
N VAL A 424 5.33 -11.42 4.99
CA VAL A 424 6.50 -11.54 4.12
C VAL A 424 7.75 -11.81 4.97
N ARG A 425 8.46 -12.89 4.62
CA ARG A 425 9.82 -13.17 5.12
C ARG A 425 10.80 -13.03 3.96
N TRP A 426 11.85 -12.24 4.16
CA TRP A 426 12.88 -11.97 3.15
C TRP A 426 14.25 -12.42 3.64
N GLY A 427 14.73 -13.53 3.09
CA GLY A 427 15.91 -14.25 3.59
C GLY A 427 15.55 -15.26 4.69
N LYS A 428 16.51 -16.12 5.02
CA LYS A 428 16.38 -17.14 6.06
C LYS A 428 16.99 -16.68 7.40
N PRO A 429 16.30 -16.85 8.54
CA PRO A 429 16.87 -16.58 9.87
C PRO A 429 18.18 -17.32 10.15
N GLU A 430 18.28 -18.57 9.70
CA GLU A 430 19.38 -19.49 9.97
C GLU A 430 20.54 -19.46 8.97
N GLU A 431 20.39 -18.75 7.84
CA GLU A 431 21.43 -18.57 6.82
C GLU A 431 21.63 -17.07 6.53
N PRO A 432 22.50 -16.36 7.28
CA PRO A 432 22.75 -14.93 7.05
C PRO A 432 23.27 -14.63 5.64
N TYR A 433 22.66 -13.68 4.95
CA TYR A 433 23.00 -13.30 3.57
C TYR A 433 23.15 -11.79 3.44
N ALA A 434 24.33 -11.33 2.98
CA ALA A 434 24.65 -9.91 2.96
C ALA A 434 23.94 -9.10 1.85
N GLY A 435 23.45 -9.76 0.80
CA GLY A 435 22.98 -9.11 -0.43
C GLY A 435 24.08 -8.34 -1.17
N THR A 436 23.74 -7.66 -2.28
CA THR A 436 24.67 -6.76 -2.97
C THR A 436 24.10 -5.36 -3.24
N LYS A 437 24.90 -4.32 -2.98
CA LYS A 437 24.58 -2.91 -3.25
C LYS A 437 24.22 -2.64 -4.72
N SER A 438 24.82 -3.39 -5.65
CA SER A 438 24.60 -3.27 -7.10
C SER A 438 23.32 -3.96 -7.59
N ASN A 439 22.71 -4.85 -6.79
CA ASN A 439 21.47 -5.54 -7.13
C ASN A 439 20.59 -5.77 -5.89
N PRO A 440 20.19 -4.71 -5.17
CA PRO A 440 19.45 -4.83 -3.92
C PRO A 440 18.05 -5.42 -4.16
N GLY A 441 17.51 -6.06 -3.14
CA GLY A 441 16.09 -6.42 -3.10
C GLY A 441 15.22 -5.17 -2.88
N PHE A 442 14.03 -5.13 -3.48
CA PHE A 442 13.11 -4.01 -3.32
C PHE A 442 11.69 -4.42 -2.91
N ILE A 443 11.06 -3.58 -2.08
CA ILE A 443 9.66 -3.66 -1.68
C ILE A 443 9.01 -2.29 -1.96
N TYR A 444 8.01 -2.24 -2.85
CA TYR A 444 7.33 -1.01 -3.24
C TYR A 444 5.82 -1.11 -3.03
N ASP A 445 5.18 -0.02 -2.58
CA ASP A 445 3.72 0.11 -2.47
C ASP A 445 3.08 -1.12 -1.78
N PHE A 446 3.75 -1.62 -0.75
CA PHE A 446 3.44 -2.90 -0.11
C PHE A 446 2.53 -2.67 1.10
N ILE A 447 1.47 -3.49 1.17
CA ILE A 447 0.44 -3.37 2.20
C ILE A 447 0.37 -4.67 2.96
N ALA A 448 0.53 -4.60 4.27
CA ALA A 448 0.26 -5.70 5.19
C ALA A 448 -0.96 -5.37 6.06
N ARG A 449 -1.92 -6.29 6.14
CA ARG A 449 -3.13 -6.14 6.96
C ARG A 449 -3.36 -7.32 7.89
N VAL A 450 -3.76 -7.05 9.12
CA VAL A 450 -4.21 -8.09 10.08
C VAL A 450 -5.52 -7.64 10.73
N GLY A 451 -6.62 -8.33 10.42
CA GLY A 451 -7.96 -7.86 10.74
C GLY A 451 -8.55 -6.93 9.68
N GLY A 452 -9.78 -6.48 9.91
CA GLY A 452 -10.53 -5.55 9.06
C GLY A 452 -11.82 -6.23 8.61
N PRO A 453 -11.78 -6.98 7.48
CA PRO A 453 -12.89 -7.83 7.03
C PRO A 453 -13.04 -9.12 7.84
N ASP A 454 -12.02 -9.51 8.61
CA ASP A 454 -12.01 -10.82 9.29
C ASP A 454 -13.07 -10.90 10.39
N HIS A 455 -14.12 -11.70 10.18
CA HIS A 455 -15.12 -12.11 11.19
C HIS A 455 -14.62 -13.24 12.12
N GLU A 456 -13.49 -13.87 11.78
CA GLU A 456 -12.82 -14.91 12.56
C GLU A 456 -11.50 -14.37 13.14
N PRO A 457 -10.94 -14.94 14.23
CA PRO A 457 -9.68 -14.45 14.80
C PRO A 457 -8.56 -14.50 13.73
N SER A 458 -7.76 -13.45 13.59
CA SER A 458 -6.65 -13.42 12.64
C SER A 458 -5.36 -12.89 13.28
N GLY A 459 -4.21 -13.41 12.85
CA GLY A 459 -2.95 -13.05 13.48
C GLY A 459 -1.70 -13.61 12.81
N VAL A 460 -0.59 -12.93 13.07
CA VAL A 460 0.74 -13.19 12.49
C VAL A 460 1.82 -12.94 13.53
N GLY A 461 2.96 -13.61 13.43
CA GLY A 461 4.18 -13.26 14.17
C GLY A 461 4.60 -11.83 13.83
N ASN A 462 5.14 -11.65 12.62
CA ASN A 462 5.56 -10.35 12.09
C ASN A 462 4.78 -10.02 10.80
N MET A 463 4.55 -8.76 10.45
CA MET A 463 4.04 -8.47 9.09
C MET A 463 5.16 -8.61 8.05
N LEU A 464 6.29 -7.93 8.28
CA LEU A 464 7.49 -8.00 7.44
C LEU A 464 8.71 -8.38 8.29
N GLU A 465 9.45 -9.39 7.84
CA GLU A 465 10.65 -9.91 8.51
C GLU A 465 11.80 -9.98 7.50
N ILE A 466 12.94 -9.31 7.78
CA ILE A 466 14.06 -9.15 6.84
C ILE A 466 15.36 -9.71 7.44
N HIS A 467 15.96 -10.69 6.77
CA HIS A 467 17.22 -11.36 7.10
C HIS A 467 18.30 -11.25 6.00
N ASN A 468 17.94 -10.79 4.78
CA ASN A 468 18.93 -10.41 3.77
C ASN A 468 19.34 -8.94 3.94
N GLY A 469 20.62 -8.65 3.79
CA GLY A 469 21.11 -7.28 3.63
C GLY A 469 20.79 -6.70 2.24
N TRP A 470 20.97 -5.39 2.08
CA TRP A 470 20.64 -4.67 0.84
C TRP A 470 19.20 -4.91 0.36
N VAL A 471 18.23 -4.78 1.28
CA VAL A 471 16.79 -4.73 0.98
C VAL A 471 16.29 -3.31 1.19
N ILE A 472 15.56 -2.76 0.21
CA ILE A 472 15.11 -1.36 0.20
C ILE A 472 13.58 -1.30 0.10
N GLY A 473 12.92 -0.70 1.09
CA GLY A 473 11.49 -0.38 1.07
C GLY A 473 11.21 1.03 0.54
N ASP A 474 10.14 1.20 -0.22
CA ASP A 474 9.62 2.48 -0.75
C ASP A 474 8.08 2.50 -0.69
N ASN A 475 7.50 3.30 0.21
CA ASN A 475 6.07 3.34 0.52
C ASN A 475 5.51 1.98 1.01
N LEU A 476 5.59 1.73 2.32
CA LEU A 476 5.07 0.52 2.98
C LEU A 476 4.00 0.89 4.02
N TRP A 477 2.86 0.20 4.04
CA TRP A 477 1.89 0.30 5.12
C TRP A 477 1.68 -1.04 5.83
N LEU A 478 1.94 -1.08 7.14
CA LEU A 478 1.91 -2.28 7.97
C LEU A 478 0.88 -2.11 9.10
N TRP A 479 -0.38 -2.46 8.83
CA TRP A 479 -1.54 -2.06 9.62
C TRP A 479 -2.24 -3.24 10.31
N LYS A 480 -2.29 -3.22 11.65
CA LYS A 480 -3.17 -4.12 12.41
C LYS A 480 -4.51 -3.43 12.65
N ALA A 481 -5.52 -3.83 11.89
CA ALA A 481 -6.77 -3.11 11.74
C ALA A 481 -7.46 -2.76 13.07
N ASP A 482 -7.56 -1.45 13.31
CA ASP A 482 -8.18 -0.79 14.46
C ASP A 482 -9.71 -0.67 14.34
N HIS A 483 -10.21 -0.59 13.11
CA HIS A 483 -11.64 -0.64 12.75
C HIS A 483 -11.96 -1.83 11.81
N CYS A 484 -13.25 -2.11 11.62
CA CYS A 484 -13.74 -3.36 11.00
C CYS A 484 -15.25 -3.36 10.72
N VAL A 485 -15.68 -4.38 9.98
CA VAL A 485 -17.07 -4.65 9.59
C VAL A 485 -18.06 -4.79 10.75
N SER A 486 -17.69 -5.47 11.85
CA SER A 486 -18.63 -5.81 12.93
C SER A 486 -18.59 -4.84 14.11
N ASN A 487 -19.56 -3.91 14.13
CA ASN A 487 -19.92 -2.98 15.22
C ASN A 487 -18.86 -1.95 15.66
N SER A 488 -19.00 -0.73 15.12
CA SER A 488 -19.06 0.54 15.90
C SER A 488 -18.13 0.67 17.12
N GLY A 489 -16.81 0.69 16.91
CA GLY A 489 -15.84 1.10 17.92
C GLY A 489 -14.44 0.53 17.71
N ALA A 490 -13.48 1.04 18.47
CA ALA A 490 -12.08 0.60 18.53
C ALA A 490 -11.85 -0.82 19.11
N LEU A 491 -12.93 -1.59 19.31
CA LEU A 491 -12.91 -2.95 19.86
C LEU A 491 -13.34 -3.94 18.79
N CYS A 492 -12.51 -4.05 17.75
CA CYS A 492 -12.71 -5.09 16.76
C CYS A 492 -12.62 -6.48 17.39
N ILE A 493 -13.72 -7.22 17.23
CA ILE A 493 -13.96 -8.57 17.73
C ILE A 493 -14.28 -9.43 16.50
N PRO A 494 -13.73 -10.65 16.36
CA PRO A 494 -12.85 -11.34 17.31
C PRO A 494 -11.39 -10.82 17.33
N GLN A 495 -10.60 -11.42 18.22
CA GLN A 495 -9.26 -10.97 18.58
C GLN A 495 -8.27 -10.97 17.40
N ARG A 496 -7.39 -9.95 17.40
CA ARG A 496 -6.31 -9.76 16.41
C ARG A 496 -4.95 -9.72 17.11
N TYR A 497 -3.95 -10.40 16.55
CA TYR A 497 -2.61 -10.45 17.15
C TYR A 497 -1.49 -10.28 16.12
N VAL A 498 -0.56 -9.38 16.45
CA VAL A 498 0.68 -9.08 15.71
C VAL A 498 1.76 -8.85 16.76
N ASN A 499 2.91 -9.55 16.74
CA ASN A 499 4.03 -9.17 17.62
C ASN A 499 4.51 -7.77 17.19
N HIS A 500 5.00 -7.71 15.94
CA HIS A 500 5.66 -6.56 15.35
C HIS A 500 5.16 -6.34 13.92
N CYS A 501 5.09 -5.08 13.49
CA CYS A 501 4.87 -4.78 12.08
C CYS A 501 6.13 -5.08 11.26
N LEU A 502 7.30 -4.59 11.70
CA LEU A 502 8.57 -4.81 11.00
C LEU A 502 9.65 -5.35 11.95
N VAL A 503 10.36 -6.40 11.52
CA VAL A 503 11.60 -6.87 12.14
C VAL A 503 12.74 -6.88 11.12
N VAL A 504 13.80 -6.12 11.38
CA VAL A 504 15.00 -6.06 10.52
C VAL A 504 16.21 -6.66 11.23
N ASN A 505 16.74 -7.75 10.70
CA ASN A 505 17.86 -8.51 11.29
C ASN A 505 19.19 -8.35 10.53
N ALA A 506 19.20 -7.68 9.39
CA ALA A 506 20.34 -7.66 8.46
C ALA A 506 20.88 -6.24 8.17
N GLU A 507 22.15 -6.18 7.75
CA GLU A 507 22.83 -4.90 7.51
C GLU A 507 22.42 -4.22 6.19
N ASN A 508 22.53 -2.88 6.15
CA ASN A 508 22.28 -2.06 4.96
C ASN A 508 20.85 -2.23 4.39
N VAL A 509 19.87 -2.47 5.27
CA VAL A 509 18.45 -2.40 4.95
C VAL A 509 18.00 -0.94 5.02
N HIS A 510 17.25 -0.47 4.03
CA HIS A 510 16.77 0.92 3.98
C HIS A 510 15.24 0.95 3.85
N MET A 511 14.59 1.91 4.49
CA MET A 511 13.15 2.16 4.42
C MET A 511 12.90 3.63 4.07
N TYR A 512 12.15 3.86 3.00
CA TYR A 512 11.70 5.19 2.59
C TYR A 512 10.17 5.20 2.58
N GLY A 513 9.54 6.06 3.37
CA GLY A 513 8.07 6.08 3.48
C GLY A 513 7.52 4.84 4.20
N LEU A 514 7.85 4.65 5.48
CA LEU A 514 7.35 3.53 6.29
C LEU A 514 6.19 3.98 7.19
N MET A 515 5.01 3.38 7.03
CA MET A 515 3.84 3.55 7.91
C MET A 515 3.60 2.22 8.64
N ALA A 516 3.60 2.20 9.98
CA ALA A 516 3.44 0.96 10.75
C ALA A 516 2.65 1.16 12.04
N GLU A 517 1.58 0.38 12.26
CA GLU A 517 0.52 0.77 13.19
C GLU A 517 -0.09 -0.38 14.02
N HIS A 518 -0.40 -0.04 15.27
CA HIS A 518 -1.21 -0.77 16.24
C HIS A 518 -0.75 -2.20 16.61
N ALA A 519 0.53 -2.55 16.47
CA ALA A 519 1.08 -3.85 16.91
C ALA A 519 0.77 -4.20 18.39
N ASN A 520 0.85 -5.47 18.77
CA ASN A 520 0.57 -5.87 20.16
C ASN A 520 1.77 -5.64 21.09
N ASP A 521 2.99 -5.84 20.58
CA ASP A 521 4.28 -5.53 21.22
C ASP A 521 4.91 -4.30 20.51
N ASP A 522 6.25 -4.21 20.43
CA ASP A 522 6.96 -3.18 19.65
C ASP A 522 6.45 -3.10 18.19
N ILE A 523 6.21 -1.90 17.66
CA ILE A 523 5.74 -1.75 16.28
C ILE A 523 6.86 -2.08 15.28
N VAL A 524 8.07 -1.56 15.49
CA VAL A 524 9.27 -1.85 14.68
C VAL A 524 10.43 -2.26 15.57
N VAL A 525 11.11 -3.36 15.21
CA VAL A 525 12.33 -3.85 15.86
C VAL A 525 13.48 -3.90 14.85
N TRP A 526 14.53 -3.13 15.11
CA TRP A 526 15.68 -2.99 14.23
C TRP A 526 16.97 -3.49 14.90
N ASN A 527 17.46 -4.64 14.44
CA ASN A 527 18.67 -5.31 14.93
C ASN A 527 19.88 -5.13 14.00
N GLY A 528 19.67 -4.90 12.71
CA GLY A 528 20.72 -4.84 11.69
C GLY A 528 21.46 -3.50 11.58
N GLU A 529 22.78 -3.55 11.42
CA GLU A 529 23.69 -2.39 11.35
C GLU A 529 23.56 -1.59 10.03
N LYS A 530 23.93 -0.31 10.06
CA LYS A 530 23.85 0.64 8.92
C LYS A 530 22.43 0.76 8.34
N GLY A 531 21.43 0.47 9.16
CA GLY A 531 20.02 0.60 8.77
C GLY A 531 19.63 2.07 8.61
N LYS A 532 18.73 2.36 7.67
CA LYS A 532 18.26 3.73 7.44
C LYS A 532 16.75 3.79 7.28
N THR A 533 16.09 4.75 7.95
CA THR A 533 14.66 5.01 7.79
C THR A 533 14.41 6.50 7.56
N PHE A 534 13.88 6.85 6.39
CA PHE A 534 13.54 8.23 6.01
C PHE A 534 12.05 8.34 5.75
N PHE A 535 11.38 9.22 6.50
CA PHE A 535 9.94 9.19 6.73
C PHE A 535 9.49 7.91 7.46
N PHE A 536 9.00 8.10 8.68
CA PHE A 536 8.30 7.07 9.44
C PHE A 536 7.03 7.65 10.05
N GLN A 537 5.90 6.99 9.85
CA GLN A 537 4.68 7.26 10.58
C GLN A 537 4.28 6.00 11.36
N SER A 538 3.72 6.20 12.55
CA SER A 538 3.19 5.11 13.36
C SER A 538 2.13 5.57 14.33
N GLU A 539 1.28 4.65 14.74
CA GLU A 539 0.29 4.87 15.79
C GLU A 539 0.21 3.66 16.73
N PHE A 540 0.16 3.93 18.04
CA PHE A 540 -0.06 2.89 19.03
C PHE A 540 -1.49 2.32 18.97
N LYS A 541 -1.71 1.11 19.49
CA LYS A 541 -3.06 0.51 19.57
C LYS A 541 -3.95 1.30 20.55
N TYR A 542 -5.17 1.66 20.13
CA TYR A 542 -6.10 2.44 20.98
C TYR A 542 -6.42 1.78 22.34
N THR A 543 -6.31 0.45 22.44
CA THR A 543 -6.70 -0.38 23.58
C THR A 543 -5.67 -0.45 24.73
N GLN A 544 -4.80 0.55 24.86
CA GLN A 544 -3.85 0.66 25.97
C GLN A 544 -4.53 1.24 27.23
N GLY A 545 -4.84 0.39 28.21
CA GLY A 545 -5.59 0.79 29.42
C GLY A 545 -5.38 -0.11 30.63
N GLU A 546 -6.10 0.18 31.72
CA GLU A 546 -5.95 -0.51 33.02
C GLU A 546 -6.46 -1.96 32.99
N VAL A 547 -5.66 -2.88 33.53
CA VAL A 547 -5.84 -4.36 33.57
C VAL A 547 -7.16 -4.84 34.23
N SER A 548 -7.94 -3.94 34.83
CA SER A 548 -9.22 -4.24 35.49
C SER A 548 -10.37 -4.56 34.53
N LYS A 549 -10.30 -4.13 33.25
CA LYS A 549 -11.33 -4.38 32.24
C LYS A 549 -11.02 -5.69 31.48
N PRO A 550 -12.01 -6.59 31.23
CA PRO A 550 -11.76 -7.88 30.55
C PRO A 550 -11.37 -7.75 29.05
N TRP A 551 -11.36 -6.54 28.50
CA TRP A 551 -11.02 -6.23 27.11
C TRP A 551 -9.66 -5.53 26.94
N THR A 552 -9.03 -5.07 28.03
CA THR A 552 -7.66 -4.52 28.00
C THR A 552 -6.67 -5.68 28.05
N TRP A 553 -6.22 -6.10 26.87
CA TRP A 553 -5.36 -7.28 26.72
C TRP A 553 -3.98 -7.12 27.38
N GLN A 554 -3.35 -8.26 27.64
CA GLN A 554 -2.32 -8.40 28.67
C GLN A 554 -1.14 -7.42 28.54
N LYS A 555 -0.67 -7.01 29.72
CA LYS A 555 0.47 -6.12 29.96
C LYS A 555 1.73 -6.60 29.23
N VAL A 556 2.08 -5.94 28.13
CA VAL A 556 3.45 -5.91 27.59
C VAL A 556 4.15 -4.68 28.17
N PRO A 557 4.94 -4.80 29.25
CA PRO A 557 5.68 -3.67 29.76
C PRO A 557 6.83 -3.34 28.80
N HIS A 558 6.92 -2.07 28.39
CA HIS A 558 8.02 -1.49 27.57
C HIS A 558 7.99 -1.76 26.06
N ALA A 559 6.83 -2.08 25.48
CA ALA A 559 6.61 -1.94 24.04
C ALA A 559 6.78 -0.46 23.60
N VAL A 560 7.42 -0.24 22.46
CA VAL A 560 7.69 1.08 21.85
C VAL A 560 7.24 1.12 20.39
N SER A 561 7.24 2.30 19.75
CA SER A 561 7.01 2.36 18.31
C SER A 561 8.25 1.87 17.54
N TYR A 562 9.45 2.30 17.94
CA TYR A 562 10.68 2.01 17.19
C TYR A 562 11.84 1.59 18.12
N ARG A 563 12.25 0.33 18.09
CA ARG A 563 13.40 -0.18 18.87
C ARG A 563 14.63 -0.35 17.98
N VAL A 564 15.76 0.25 18.37
CA VAL A 564 17.06 0.11 17.69
C VAL A 564 18.07 -0.59 18.61
N ASN A 565 18.41 -1.83 18.27
CA ASN A 565 19.43 -2.64 18.95
C ASN A 565 20.81 -2.59 18.25
N ALA A 566 20.86 -2.00 17.05
CA ALA A 566 22.07 -1.75 16.27
C ALA A 566 23.02 -0.70 16.91
N VAL A 567 24.27 -0.68 16.44
CA VAL A 567 25.33 0.29 16.76
C VAL A 567 25.34 1.47 15.81
N ASP A 568 25.05 1.26 14.52
CA ASP A 568 24.96 2.27 13.47
C ASP A 568 23.55 2.25 12.84
N HIS A 569 22.83 3.37 12.96
CA HIS A 569 21.49 3.53 12.41
C HIS A 569 21.17 5.02 12.15
N GLU A 570 20.48 5.29 11.05
CA GLU A 570 20.05 6.62 10.61
C GLU A 570 18.51 6.69 10.55
N ALA A 571 17.90 7.65 11.23
CA ALA A 571 16.45 7.79 11.26
C ALA A 571 16.03 9.27 11.25
N VAL A 572 15.18 9.63 10.29
CA VAL A 572 14.81 11.03 9.99
C VAL A 572 13.34 11.15 9.55
N ALA A 573 12.70 12.28 9.87
CA ALA A 573 11.31 12.59 9.50
C ALA A 573 10.27 11.63 10.11
N PHE A 574 10.36 11.40 11.42
CA PHE A 574 9.45 10.55 12.16
C PHE A 574 8.20 11.33 12.60
N GLY A 575 7.07 10.63 12.74
CA GLY A 575 5.84 11.02 13.43
C GLY A 575 5.26 9.81 14.15
N ILE A 576 4.91 9.94 15.43
CA ILE A 576 4.57 8.81 16.31
C ILE A 576 3.36 9.17 17.18
N TYR A 577 2.21 8.60 16.86
CA TYR A 577 0.91 8.97 17.40
C TYR A 577 0.41 8.00 18.47
N ALA A 578 -0.47 8.49 19.33
CA ALA A 578 -1.04 7.75 20.45
C ALA A 578 -2.47 8.23 20.74
N VAL A 579 -3.44 7.76 19.94
CA VAL A 579 -4.86 8.02 20.19
C VAL A 579 -5.38 7.11 21.31
N VAL A 580 -5.90 7.71 22.38
CA VAL A 580 -6.50 7.01 23.52
C VAL A 580 -7.95 7.47 23.67
N LEU A 581 -8.90 6.53 23.63
CA LEU A 581 -10.32 6.87 23.74
C LEU A 581 -10.68 7.35 25.15
N ALA A 582 -11.44 8.46 25.22
CA ALA A 582 -11.81 9.10 26.48
C ALA A 582 -12.57 8.17 27.45
N GLU A 583 -13.43 7.27 26.94
CA GLU A 583 -14.13 6.26 27.74
C GLU A 583 -13.22 5.22 28.42
N TRP A 584 -11.94 5.16 28.04
CA TRP A 584 -10.93 4.29 28.64
C TRP A 584 -9.87 5.06 29.44
N ALA A 585 -9.92 6.39 29.45
CA ALA A 585 -9.24 7.23 30.42
C ALA A 585 -9.96 7.21 31.79
N ASP A 586 -9.33 7.80 32.80
CA ASP A 586 -9.82 7.92 34.17
C ASP A 586 -9.60 9.37 34.60
N ASP A 587 -10.65 10.20 34.60
CA ASP A 587 -10.51 11.67 34.67
C ASP A 587 -9.85 12.17 35.98
N ASP A 588 -9.99 11.42 37.08
CA ASP A 588 -9.37 11.74 38.38
C ASP A 588 -7.87 11.36 38.45
N LYS A 589 -7.32 10.76 37.40
CA LYS A 589 -5.93 10.28 37.33
C LYS A 589 -5.29 10.71 36.02
N THR A 590 -4.12 11.35 36.06
CA THR A 590 -3.28 11.47 34.86
C THR A 590 -3.05 10.07 34.28
N PRO A 591 -3.50 9.74 33.04
CA PRO A 591 -3.52 8.35 32.61
C PRO A 591 -2.12 7.73 32.50
N MET A 592 -1.12 8.55 32.12
CA MET A 592 0.31 8.19 32.12
C MET A 592 0.91 7.92 33.51
N ALA A 593 0.18 8.17 34.61
CA ALA A 593 0.64 7.89 35.97
C ALA A 593 -0.04 6.65 36.60
N ASN A 594 -1.20 6.22 36.09
CA ASN A 594 -1.99 5.11 36.69
C ASN A 594 -2.31 3.95 35.74
N VAL A 595 -2.13 4.09 34.42
CA VAL A 595 -1.45 3.00 33.71
C VAL A 595 -0.05 2.92 34.34
N TRP A 596 0.39 1.74 34.78
CA TRP A 596 1.59 1.56 35.63
C TRP A 596 2.93 1.75 34.89
N MET A 597 3.00 2.74 34.00
CA MET A 597 4.20 3.24 33.33
C MET A 597 4.76 4.45 34.11
N GLN A 598 5.31 4.20 35.30
CA GLN A 598 6.10 5.22 36.00
C GLN A 598 7.27 5.68 35.11
N GLY A 599 7.13 6.84 34.46
CA GLY A 599 8.05 7.37 33.44
C GLY A 599 7.40 7.77 32.10
N GLY A 600 6.11 7.52 31.90
CA GLY A 600 5.39 7.86 30.66
C GLY A 600 5.69 6.93 29.47
N PHE A 601 5.12 7.25 28.31
CA PHE A 601 5.33 6.45 27.09
C PHE A 601 6.77 6.55 26.57
N SER A 602 7.24 5.48 25.93
CA SER A 602 8.51 5.45 25.21
C SER A 602 8.23 5.26 23.71
N ALA A 603 8.50 6.27 22.90
CA ALA A 603 8.34 6.20 21.44
C ALA A 603 9.46 5.34 20.83
N ILE A 604 10.69 5.59 21.29
CA ILE A 604 11.91 5.03 20.72
C ILE A 604 12.77 4.45 21.85
N ALA A 605 13.24 3.22 21.66
CA ALA A 605 14.19 2.57 22.57
C ALA A 605 15.52 2.32 21.84
N VAL A 606 16.63 2.69 22.48
CA VAL A 606 17.97 2.71 21.87
C VAL A 606 19.02 2.08 22.78
N LYS A 607 20.08 1.56 22.17
CA LYS A 607 21.25 0.98 22.85
C LYS A 607 22.21 2.10 23.26
N ASP A 608 22.70 2.01 24.50
CA ASP A 608 23.42 3.10 25.21
C ASP A 608 24.88 3.32 24.74
N THR A 609 25.39 2.49 23.84
CA THR A 609 26.80 2.48 23.39
C THR A 609 26.97 2.63 21.87
N SER A 610 25.96 3.20 21.22
CA SER A 610 25.81 3.25 19.76
C SER A 610 26.08 4.64 19.17
N THR A 611 26.43 4.70 17.89
CA THR A 611 26.63 5.95 17.12
C THR A 611 25.44 6.16 16.19
N TYR A 612 24.58 7.13 16.52
CA TYR A 612 23.35 7.36 15.79
C TYR A 612 23.37 8.64 14.96
N ARG A 613 22.75 8.58 13.77
CA ARG A 613 22.39 9.76 12.98
C ARG A 613 20.88 9.99 13.08
N TYR A 614 20.47 10.58 14.19
CA TYR A 614 19.06 10.89 14.44
C TYR A 614 18.73 12.31 14.00
N GLY A 615 17.97 12.42 12.91
CA GLY A 615 17.23 13.63 12.53
C GLY A 615 15.81 13.56 13.07
N PHE A 616 15.66 13.44 14.40
CA PHE A 616 14.34 13.42 15.02
C PHE A 616 13.63 14.75 14.74
N LYS A 617 12.49 14.66 14.05
CA LYS A 617 11.67 15.81 13.67
C LYS A 617 10.53 16.00 14.66
N ASP A 618 9.65 15.00 14.74
CA ASP A 618 8.42 15.08 15.50
C ASP A 618 8.15 13.78 16.26
N ILE A 619 7.61 13.90 17.47
CA ILE A 619 7.03 12.82 18.27
C ILE A 619 5.71 13.36 18.84
N SER A 620 4.80 13.68 17.93
CA SER A 620 3.61 14.49 18.17
C SER A 620 2.48 13.64 18.74
N THR A 621 2.04 13.89 19.98
CA THR A 621 0.83 13.26 20.50
C THR A 621 -0.42 13.87 19.85
N LEU A 622 -1.03 13.16 18.93
CA LEU A 622 -2.25 13.61 18.25
C LEU A 622 -3.46 13.49 19.21
N ASN A 623 -3.74 14.57 19.94
CA ASN A 623 -4.75 14.58 20.99
C ASN A 623 -6.17 14.86 20.46
N TRP A 624 -7.02 13.83 20.45
CA TRP A 624 -8.44 13.94 20.03
C TRP A 624 -9.37 14.48 21.12
N ASN A 625 -8.90 14.73 22.35
CA ASN A 625 -9.73 15.22 23.46
C ASN A 625 -9.15 16.53 24.05
N GLY A 626 -9.87 17.64 23.88
CA GLY A 626 -9.48 18.95 24.42
C GLY A 626 -9.36 19.04 25.96
N ALA A 627 -9.78 18.00 26.70
CA ALA A 627 -9.59 17.89 28.14
C ALA A 627 -8.25 17.23 28.56
N TRP A 628 -7.52 16.59 27.63
CA TRP A 628 -6.21 15.98 27.94
C TRP A 628 -5.11 17.03 28.17
N PRO A 629 -4.13 16.77 29.06
CA PRO A 629 -3.00 17.68 29.26
C PRO A 629 -2.15 17.85 27.99
N VAL A 630 -1.96 19.10 27.58
CA VAL A 630 -1.05 19.51 26.49
C VAL A 630 0.44 19.29 26.80
N GLU A 631 0.76 18.79 27.99
CA GLU A 631 2.13 18.43 28.41
C GLU A 631 2.38 16.90 28.38
N SER A 632 1.53 16.13 27.68
CA SER A 632 1.70 14.68 27.48
C SER A 632 2.94 14.36 26.61
N ARG A 633 4.12 14.27 27.22
CA ARG A 633 5.38 13.98 26.51
C ARG A 633 5.60 12.47 26.32
N ILE A 634 5.84 12.05 25.08
CA ILE A 634 6.44 10.74 24.80
C ILE A 634 7.97 10.88 24.87
N ASN A 635 8.64 9.95 25.56
CA ASN A 635 10.08 10.01 25.80
C ASN A 635 10.86 9.03 24.90
N CYS A 636 12.18 9.22 24.82
CA CYS A 636 13.13 8.23 24.28
C CYS A 636 13.91 7.58 25.43
N LYS A 637 14.29 6.31 25.28
CA LYS A 637 14.93 5.54 26.35
C LYS A 637 16.21 4.82 25.89
N ALA A 638 17.35 5.19 26.48
CA ALA A 638 18.59 4.43 26.40
C ALA A 638 18.56 3.22 27.35
N TRP A 639 19.27 2.14 27.01
CA TRP A 639 19.15 0.87 27.75
C TRP A 639 19.89 0.82 29.10
N ALA A 640 20.74 1.80 29.43
CA ALA A 640 21.35 1.95 30.76
C ALA A 640 21.57 3.43 31.11
N GLY A 641 21.47 3.79 32.39
CA GLY A 641 21.98 5.04 33.00
C GLY A 641 21.39 6.39 32.57
N SER A 642 20.96 6.55 31.32
CA SER A 642 20.91 7.82 30.62
C SER A 642 19.49 8.22 30.21
N THR A 643 19.04 9.41 30.60
CA THR A 643 17.80 10.03 30.07
C THR A 643 18.14 10.87 28.85
N GLY A 644 17.88 10.35 27.65
CA GLY A 644 18.00 11.10 26.39
C GLY A 644 16.79 11.99 26.15
N SER A 645 17.00 13.29 25.94
CA SER A 645 15.94 14.25 25.61
C SER A 645 15.61 14.23 24.12
N CYS A 646 14.58 13.49 23.73
CA CYS A 646 13.92 13.66 22.44
C CYS A 646 12.94 14.83 22.51
N LEU A 647 13.44 16.07 22.42
CA LEU A 647 12.65 17.28 22.21
C LEU A 647 13.38 18.21 21.25
N ASP A 648 12.60 18.87 20.39
CA ASP A 648 13.07 19.72 19.30
C ASP A 648 13.62 21.08 19.77
N SER A 649 14.43 21.72 18.92
CA SER A 649 14.72 23.15 18.95
C SER A 649 14.90 23.74 17.53
N GLY A 650 13.92 23.51 16.64
CA GLY A 650 13.84 24.11 15.31
C GLY A 650 14.60 23.36 14.23
N VAL A 651 13.92 22.42 13.58
CA VAL A 651 14.57 21.46 12.66
C VAL A 651 14.88 22.07 11.29
N ALA A 652 16.06 22.68 11.20
CA ALA A 652 16.87 22.76 9.99
C ALA A 652 18.11 21.86 10.17
N THR A 653 18.38 20.95 9.23
CA THR A 653 19.63 20.15 9.21
C THR A 653 20.47 20.30 7.93
N PRO A 654 20.89 21.52 7.55
CA PRO A 654 22.01 21.72 6.64
C PRO A 654 23.35 21.74 7.41
N ARG A 655 24.08 20.61 7.46
CA ARG A 655 25.55 20.54 7.61
C ARG A 655 26.12 19.14 7.40
#